data_AF-A0A163JBV6-F1
#
_entry.id   AF-A0A163JBV6-F1
#
_cell.length_a   1.000
_cell.length_b   1.000
_cell.length_c   1.000
_cell.angle_alpha   90.00
_cell.angle_beta   90.00
_cell.angle_gamma   90.00
#
_symmetry.space_group_name_H-M   'P 1'
#
loop_
_entity.id
_entity.type
_entity.pdbx_description
1 polymer ?
#
loop_
_entity_poly.entity_id
_entity_poly.type
_entity_poly.pdbx_seq_one_letter_code
_entity_poly.pdbx_strand_id
1 'polypeptide(L)'
;MVIASNLGFPVVGSQRELKKLVESFWSGKINEQSLRDGYSKIQQAHWVLQQEKGLQHIPSGEFTLYDRVLDTAQQFGAIPKRYQDIANPLDQFFAMGRGLQRAATESSAKIDEPILILDLEASVKLALEKAYKTIQAQLAGALKVLVAAYFGRVESNIYAVKDFVDAIHLDLVRAPEELDTVLPLLNKDQVLSVGVVDGRNIWINNLQNSIALVQKAVATLGQDRVIVAPSCSLAHSPFSTSFEVKIKEKNPELYSWLSFSVEKCAEIVTIAKAVNGQDVKAELESNAAAIETRRTSPQTVNPTVRDRVAKIPTEAWKRPSPFATRREAQVKKLKLPLFPTTTIGSFPQTKDIRVARQQYKKGTLSQADYDTFIKAQMKNMVEVQEKLDLDVLVHGEPERNDMVEHFGHLLHGYDFTENGWVVSYGSRCVKPPVIFGDVSRRGPMTIDETVYAQSLTKRPMKGMLTGPVTMMKWSFVRDDIPANDLCAQVGLALRDEVVDLESAGIPCIQVDEPAIREGLPIRRADWDAYLEWSVGCFRLSTSGVRDETQIHTHMCYSDFNEIFDAIAALDADVITIENSKSDEKLLKIFETKQYTNEIGPGLYDIHSPRVPSVEEMKQRFGDMLKYIPAHLLWANPDCGLKSRQWPETEAALVNMVEVAKYFRAQHKA
;
A
#
# COMPACT_ATOMS: atom_id res chain seq x y z
N MET A 1 -35.11 -2.39 17.88
CA MET A 1 -34.80 -2.65 16.46
C MET A 1 -33.31 -2.54 16.25
N VAL A 2 -32.75 -3.38 15.38
CA VAL A 2 -31.35 -3.32 14.94
C VAL A 2 -31.10 -2.01 14.16
N ILE A 3 -29.94 -1.39 14.36
CA ILE A 3 -29.60 -0.06 13.84
C ILE A 3 -28.47 -0.16 12.82
N ALA A 4 -28.58 0.53 11.68
CA ALA A 4 -27.51 0.69 10.68
C ALA A 4 -26.59 1.87 11.05
N SER A 5 -25.28 1.60 11.08
CA SER A 5 -24.24 2.53 11.52
C SER A 5 -23.06 2.56 10.55
N ASN A 6 -22.37 3.69 10.46
CA ASN A 6 -21.09 3.81 9.77
C ASN A 6 -19.98 4.31 10.71
N LEU A 7 -18.75 3.81 10.51
CA LEU A 7 -17.55 4.16 11.30
C LEU A 7 -16.76 5.34 10.72
N GLY A 8 -16.98 5.68 9.45
CA GLY A 8 -16.34 6.80 8.74
C GLY A 8 -16.58 6.72 7.23
N PHE A 9 -16.41 7.82 6.50
CA PHE A 9 -16.77 7.92 5.08
C PHE A 9 -15.64 8.59 4.26
N PRO A 10 -15.51 8.36 2.93
CA PRO A 10 -14.44 8.95 2.11
C PRO A 10 -14.44 10.48 2.10
N VAL A 11 -13.56 11.08 2.92
CA VAL A 11 -13.47 12.55 3.11
C VAL A 11 -13.14 13.32 1.83
N VAL A 12 -12.53 12.68 0.83
CA VAL A 12 -11.96 13.39 -0.33
C VAL A 12 -13.03 13.86 -1.34
N GLY A 13 -14.20 13.22 -1.36
CA GLY A 13 -15.30 13.48 -2.28
C GLY A 13 -15.18 12.79 -3.65
N SER A 14 -16.31 12.73 -4.36
CA SER A 14 -16.49 12.00 -5.64
C SER A 14 -15.49 12.36 -6.76
N GLN A 15 -15.07 13.62 -6.83
CA GLN A 15 -14.13 14.15 -7.81
C GLN A 15 -12.87 14.72 -7.14
N ARG A 16 -12.57 14.30 -5.90
CA ARG A 16 -11.47 14.81 -5.07
C ARG A 16 -11.58 16.31 -4.80
N GLU A 17 -12.79 16.75 -4.45
CA GLU A 17 -13.20 18.10 -4.11
C GLU A 17 -12.34 18.66 -2.96
N LEU A 18 -12.14 17.87 -1.89
CA LEU A 18 -11.32 18.26 -0.75
C LEU A 18 -9.84 18.45 -1.14
N LYS A 19 -9.30 17.56 -1.98
CA LYS A 19 -7.92 17.70 -2.52
C LYS A 19 -7.77 19.00 -3.30
N LYS A 20 -8.70 19.30 -4.21
CA LYS A 20 -8.71 20.54 -5.01
C LYS A 20 -8.77 21.79 -4.12
N LEU A 21 -9.59 21.75 -3.07
CA LEU A 21 -9.75 22.83 -2.09
C LEU A 21 -8.46 23.07 -1.29
N VAL A 22 -7.93 22.02 -0.66
CA VAL A 22 -6.71 22.06 0.16
C VAL A 22 -5.48 22.46 -0.67
N GLU A 23 -5.34 21.96 -1.90
CA GLU A 23 -4.24 22.33 -2.80
C GLU A 23 -4.38 23.75 -3.37
N SER A 24 -5.61 24.28 -3.45
CA SER A 24 -5.84 25.70 -3.77
C SER A 24 -5.45 26.61 -2.61
N PHE A 25 -5.67 26.18 -1.36
CA PHE A 25 -5.21 26.90 -0.17
C PHE A 25 -3.67 26.91 -0.09
N TRP A 26 -3.01 25.75 -0.19
CA TRP A 26 -1.54 25.66 -0.18
C TRP A 26 -0.85 26.41 -1.33
N SER A 27 -1.56 26.68 -2.43
CA SER A 27 -1.05 27.49 -3.56
C SER A 27 -1.50 28.95 -3.51
N GLY A 28 -2.05 29.42 -2.38
CA GLY A 28 -2.41 30.83 -2.16
C GLY A 28 -3.61 31.33 -2.96
N LYS A 29 -4.38 30.43 -3.60
CA LYS A 29 -5.50 30.77 -4.48
C LYS A 29 -6.81 31.04 -3.73
N ILE A 30 -6.92 30.54 -2.51
CA ILE A 30 -8.06 30.75 -1.60
C ILE A 30 -7.55 31.04 -0.18
N ASN A 31 -8.35 31.73 0.63
CA ASN A 31 -8.02 32.08 2.01
C ASN A 31 -8.56 31.05 3.03
N GLU A 32 -8.22 31.22 4.32
CA GLU A 32 -8.68 30.34 5.42
C GLU A 32 -10.21 30.20 5.46
N GLN A 33 -10.96 31.31 5.31
CA GLN A 33 -12.41 31.26 5.33
C GLN A 33 -12.97 30.42 4.18
N SER A 34 -12.45 30.60 2.96
CA SER A 34 -12.86 29.82 1.79
C SER A 34 -12.56 28.33 1.93
N LEU A 35 -11.45 27.98 2.59
CA LEU A 35 -11.11 26.60 2.94
C LEU A 35 -12.12 26.03 3.94
N ARG A 36 -12.46 26.77 5.01
CA ARG A 36 -13.45 26.36 6.02
C ARG A 36 -14.85 26.20 5.42
N ASP A 37 -15.32 27.19 4.68
CA ASP A 37 -16.63 27.17 4.02
C ASP A 37 -16.75 26.01 3.02
N GLY A 38 -15.68 25.74 2.27
CA GLY A 38 -15.62 24.60 1.34
C GLY A 38 -15.63 23.26 2.06
N TYR A 39 -14.88 23.14 3.16
CA TYR A 39 -14.81 21.94 3.99
C TYR A 39 -16.16 21.58 4.59
N SER A 40 -16.81 22.53 5.27
CA SER A 40 -18.12 22.32 5.89
C SER A 40 -19.22 21.99 4.86
N LYS A 41 -19.14 22.50 3.63
CA LYS A 41 -20.07 22.12 2.55
C LYS A 41 -19.88 20.67 2.08
N ILE A 42 -18.63 20.20 1.98
CA ILE A 42 -18.34 18.79 1.63
C ILE A 42 -18.78 17.86 2.78
N GLN A 43 -18.49 18.23 4.03
CA GLN A 43 -18.93 17.53 5.23
C GLN A 43 -20.46 17.40 5.30
N GLN A 44 -21.17 18.52 5.15
CA GLN A 44 -22.64 18.53 5.12
C GLN A 44 -23.22 17.66 4.01
N ALA A 45 -22.65 17.71 2.80
CA ALA A 45 -23.10 16.88 1.67
C ALA A 45 -22.91 15.38 1.96
N HIS A 46 -21.82 14.97 2.60
CA HIS A 46 -21.56 13.58 2.95
C HIS A 46 -22.47 13.07 4.08
N TRP A 47 -22.87 13.92 5.03
CA TRP A 47 -23.87 13.58 6.04
C TRP A 47 -25.27 13.43 5.45
N VAL A 48 -25.71 14.39 4.63
CA VAL A 48 -27.01 14.32 3.95
C VAL A 48 -27.10 13.06 3.08
N LEU A 49 -26.05 12.75 2.31
CA LEU A 49 -25.99 11.53 1.50
C LEU A 49 -26.11 10.24 2.33
N GLN A 50 -25.46 10.17 3.50
CA GLN A 50 -25.57 9.03 4.41
C GLN A 50 -26.98 8.92 5.03
N GLN A 51 -27.60 10.05 5.35
CA GLN A 51 -28.98 10.12 5.83
C GLN A 51 -29.99 9.68 4.76
N GLU A 52 -29.81 10.11 3.51
CA GLU A 52 -30.63 9.72 2.35
C GLU A 52 -30.51 8.21 2.02
N LYS A 53 -29.38 7.57 2.36
CA LYS A 53 -29.25 6.10 2.30
C LYS A 53 -29.95 5.37 3.45
N GLY A 54 -30.38 6.08 4.50
CA GLY A 54 -31.07 5.51 5.65
C GLY A 54 -30.16 5.05 6.79
N LEU A 55 -28.90 5.50 6.83
CA LEU A 55 -28.04 5.28 8.01
C LEU A 55 -28.60 6.05 9.21
N GLN A 56 -28.72 5.37 10.34
CA GLN A 56 -29.30 5.93 11.57
C GLN A 56 -28.22 6.48 12.50
N HIS A 57 -27.05 5.84 12.54
CA HIS A 57 -25.83 6.39 13.16
C HIS A 57 -24.85 6.80 12.06
N ILE A 58 -24.71 8.11 11.88
CA ILE A 58 -23.81 8.74 10.91
C ILE A 58 -22.58 9.24 11.68
N PRO A 59 -21.35 8.96 11.21
CA PRO A 59 -20.13 9.39 11.89
C PRO A 59 -19.92 10.91 11.79
N SER A 60 -19.23 11.46 12.79
CA SER A 60 -18.48 12.70 12.67
C SER A 60 -17.13 12.58 13.39
N GLY A 61 -16.22 13.54 13.17
CA GLY A 61 -14.81 13.40 13.58
C GLY A 61 -14.03 12.35 12.76
N GLU A 62 -14.57 11.93 11.62
CA GLU A 62 -13.86 11.19 10.55
C GLU A 62 -13.26 12.14 9.52
N PHE A 63 -13.91 13.29 9.28
CA PHE A 63 -13.42 14.37 8.46
C PHE A 63 -12.14 14.99 9.02
N THR A 64 -11.14 15.11 8.15
CA THR A 64 -9.85 15.76 8.41
C THR A 64 -9.44 16.55 7.18
N LEU A 65 -8.65 17.61 7.36
CA LEU A 65 -7.96 18.28 6.26
C LEU A 65 -6.67 17.54 5.84
N TYR A 66 -6.18 16.55 6.61
CA TYR A 66 -4.94 15.81 6.29
C TYR A 66 -4.84 14.40 6.86
N ASP A 67 -4.91 14.25 8.18
CA ASP A 67 -4.74 13.00 8.91
C ASP A 67 -5.35 13.10 10.31
N ARG A 68 -6.09 12.06 10.74
CA ARG A 68 -6.85 12.07 12.00
C ARG A 68 -5.97 11.94 13.25
N VAL A 69 -4.83 11.24 13.17
CA VAL A 69 -3.89 11.14 14.30
C VAL A 69 -3.20 12.50 14.50
N LEU A 70 -2.95 13.23 13.41
CA LEU A 70 -2.44 14.59 13.43
C LEU A 70 -3.46 15.58 14.03
N ASP A 71 -4.77 15.38 13.82
CA ASP A 71 -5.83 16.20 14.43
C ASP A 71 -5.84 15.97 15.94
N THR A 72 -5.80 14.69 16.35
CA THR A 72 -5.68 14.26 17.75
C THR A 72 -4.42 14.80 18.42
N ALA A 73 -3.29 14.81 17.73
CA ALA A 73 -2.03 15.39 18.22
C ALA A 73 -2.11 16.92 18.43
N GLN A 74 -2.77 17.65 17.53
CA GLN A 74 -3.05 19.08 17.75
C GLN A 74 -4.02 19.26 18.94
N GLN A 75 -5.09 18.46 19.02
CA GLN A 75 -6.14 18.57 20.04
C GLN A 75 -5.60 18.36 21.47
N PHE A 76 -4.68 17.41 21.67
CA PHE A 76 -4.03 17.18 22.97
C PHE A 76 -2.76 18.02 23.19
N GLY A 77 -2.43 18.95 22.29
CA GLY A 77 -1.25 19.81 22.42
C GLY A 77 0.09 19.05 22.33
N ALA A 78 0.11 17.86 21.72
CA ALA A 78 1.28 16.99 21.55
C ALA A 78 2.24 17.51 20.44
N ILE A 79 2.48 18.83 20.44
CA ILE A 79 3.16 19.57 19.38
C ILE A 79 4.68 19.55 19.64
N PRO A 80 5.50 18.96 18.74
CA PRO A 80 6.96 18.97 18.90
C PRO A 80 7.54 20.38 18.98
N LYS A 81 8.53 20.60 19.86
CA LYS A 81 9.08 21.94 20.18
C LYS A 81 9.37 22.82 18.95
N ARG A 82 9.91 22.23 17.87
CA ARG A 82 10.22 22.92 16.59
C ARG A 82 9.01 23.51 15.85
N TYR A 83 7.79 23.28 16.30
CA TYR A 83 6.55 23.84 15.75
C TYR A 83 5.75 24.67 16.77
N GLN A 84 6.20 24.79 18.02
CA GLN A 84 5.46 25.49 19.08
C GLN A 84 5.38 27.01 18.85
N ASP A 85 6.35 27.58 18.13
CA ASP A 85 6.45 29.02 17.89
C ASP A 85 5.52 29.58 16.79
N ILE A 86 4.77 28.73 16.06
CA ILE A 86 3.89 29.21 14.98
C ILE A 86 2.52 29.66 15.52
N ALA A 87 2.29 30.97 15.52
CA ALA A 87 1.23 31.64 16.27
C ALA A 87 -0.20 31.55 15.70
N ASN A 88 -0.38 31.18 14.44
CA ASN A 88 -1.71 30.79 13.93
C ASN A 88 -1.79 29.27 14.01
N PRO A 89 -2.78 28.67 14.70
CA PRO A 89 -2.95 27.23 14.58
C PRO A 89 -3.48 26.70 13.24
N LEU A 90 -4.05 27.53 12.34
CA LEU A 90 -4.07 27.19 10.90
C LEU A 90 -2.71 27.28 10.26
N ASP A 91 -1.70 27.77 10.94
CA ASP A 91 -0.31 27.46 10.65
C ASP A 91 0.32 26.54 11.75
N GLN A 92 -0.40 25.66 12.49
CA GLN A 92 0.13 24.73 13.55
C GLN A 92 -0.48 23.27 13.71
N PHE A 93 -1.06 22.66 12.66
CA PHE A 93 -1.44 21.22 12.46
C PHE A 93 -0.70 20.46 11.30
N PHE A 94 -1.04 20.68 10.01
CA PHE A 94 -0.51 19.95 8.84
C PHE A 94 1.01 19.82 8.76
N ALA A 95 1.80 20.79 9.22
CA ALA A 95 3.27 20.83 9.08
C ALA A 95 4.01 20.02 10.15
N MET A 96 3.27 19.54 11.14
CA MET A 96 3.65 18.30 11.82
C MET A 96 3.65 17.09 10.84
N GLY A 97 3.05 17.22 9.63
CA GLY A 97 3.10 16.26 8.52
C GLY A 97 3.38 16.80 7.08
N ARG A 98 3.82 18.07 6.88
CA ARG A 98 4.24 18.68 5.57
C ARG A 98 4.69 20.17 5.53
N GLY A 99 3.78 21.09 5.88
CA GLY A 99 3.69 22.52 5.52
C GLY A 99 2.24 23.01 5.85
N LEU A 100 1.89 24.30 5.79
CA LEU A 100 0.95 24.90 6.78
C LEU A 100 -0.62 24.72 6.59
N GLN A 101 -1.52 24.84 7.61
CA GLN A 101 -2.21 23.90 8.62
C GLN A 101 -3.83 24.01 8.64
N ARG A 102 -4.86 23.79 9.56
CA ARG A 102 -5.35 23.58 11.01
C ARG A 102 -6.35 22.36 11.15
N ALA A 103 -6.89 22.06 12.35
CA ALA A 103 -8.11 21.26 12.63
C ALA A 103 -9.43 22.05 13.01
N ALA A 104 -10.47 21.31 13.49
CA ALA A 104 -11.76 21.72 14.12
C ALA A 104 -12.35 20.56 15.02
N THR A 105 -13.53 20.69 15.67
CA THR A 105 -14.00 19.78 16.77
C THR A 105 -15.52 19.47 16.81
N GLU A 106 -15.94 18.28 17.28
CA GLU A 106 -17.36 17.82 17.39
C GLU A 106 -17.68 16.89 18.61
N SER A 107 -18.91 16.38 18.73
CA SER A 107 -19.58 16.09 20.03
C SER A 107 -20.30 14.73 20.22
N SER A 108 -19.73 13.59 19.82
CA SER A 108 -20.09 12.27 20.42
C SER A 108 -18.92 11.28 20.35
N ALA A 109 -18.79 10.37 21.34
CA ALA A 109 -17.56 9.62 21.57
C ALA A 109 -17.59 8.17 21.02
N LYS A 110 -17.36 8.04 19.70
CA LYS A 110 -16.74 6.83 19.15
C LYS A 110 -15.23 6.92 19.40
N ILE A 111 -14.65 5.97 20.12
CA ILE A 111 -13.20 5.88 20.32
C ILE A 111 -12.66 4.74 19.46
N ASP A 112 -11.79 5.08 18.50
CA ASP A 112 -11.10 4.10 17.66
C ASP A 112 -9.87 3.58 18.43
N GLU A 113 -9.91 2.32 18.88
CA GLU A 113 -8.79 1.61 19.56
C GLU A 113 -8.30 0.43 18.70
N PRO A 114 -7.78 0.66 17.47
CA PRO A 114 -7.26 -0.42 16.63
C PRO A 114 -6.07 -1.14 17.27
N ILE A 115 -5.40 -0.56 18.28
CA ILE A 115 -4.32 -1.23 19.02
C ILE A 115 -4.78 -2.50 19.74
N LEU A 116 -6.08 -2.68 19.99
CA LEU A 116 -6.63 -3.91 20.55
C LEU A 116 -6.42 -5.13 19.66
N ILE A 117 -6.07 -4.96 18.37
CA ILE A 117 -5.77 -6.08 17.46
C ILE A 117 -4.27 -6.46 17.44
N LEU A 118 -3.41 -5.74 18.19
CA LEU A 118 -1.96 -5.99 18.28
C LEU A 118 -1.63 -6.99 19.40
N ASP A 119 -0.42 -7.53 19.38
CA ASP A 119 0.12 -8.33 20.48
C ASP A 119 0.60 -7.42 21.62
N LEU A 120 -0.35 -7.00 22.46
CA LEU A 120 -0.14 -6.02 23.54
C LEU A 120 0.55 -6.61 24.78
N GLU A 121 1.59 -5.92 25.25
CA GLU A 121 2.17 -6.15 26.58
C GLU A 121 1.15 -5.95 27.70
N ALA A 122 1.34 -6.65 28.83
CA ALA A 122 0.53 -6.45 30.05
C ALA A 122 0.58 -5.00 30.57
N SER A 123 1.69 -4.28 30.36
CA SER A 123 1.86 -2.86 30.65
C SER A 123 0.80 -2.00 29.93
N VAL A 124 0.59 -2.25 28.64
CA VAL A 124 -0.39 -1.54 27.78
C VAL A 124 -1.82 -1.96 28.10
N LYS A 125 -2.07 -3.25 28.38
CA LYS A 125 -3.40 -3.72 28.82
C LYS A 125 -3.85 -3.05 30.12
N LEU A 126 -2.95 -2.90 31.10
CA LEU A 126 -3.22 -2.18 32.35
C LEU A 126 -3.38 -0.66 32.15
N ALA A 127 -2.69 -0.07 31.17
CA ALA A 127 -2.88 1.34 30.81
C ALA A 127 -4.26 1.59 30.18
N LEU A 128 -4.72 0.69 29.30
CA LEU A 128 -6.07 0.69 28.73
C LEU A 128 -7.15 0.52 29.82
N GLU A 129 -7.02 -0.47 30.71
CA GLU A 129 -7.96 -0.65 31.84
C GLU A 129 -8.08 0.63 32.65
N LYS A 130 -6.94 1.22 33.04
CA LYS A 130 -6.89 2.45 33.82
C LYS A 130 -7.53 3.63 33.08
N ALA A 131 -7.28 3.78 31.77
CA ALA A 131 -7.85 4.84 30.96
C ALA A 131 -9.38 4.71 30.87
N TYR A 132 -9.89 3.55 30.47
CA TYR A 132 -11.33 3.34 30.28
C TYR A 132 -12.12 3.38 31.59
N LYS A 133 -11.58 2.82 32.68
CA LYS A 133 -12.14 2.95 34.03
C LYS A 133 -12.20 4.41 34.50
N THR A 134 -11.23 5.24 34.11
CA THR A 134 -11.25 6.68 34.38
C THR A 134 -12.31 7.39 33.53
N ILE A 135 -12.41 7.07 32.24
CA ILE A 135 -13.43 7.63 31.32
C ILE A 135 -14.84 7.30 31.82
N GLN A 136 -15.12 6.04 32.15
CA GLN A 136 -16.42 5.60 32.70
C GLN A 136 -16.79 6.37 33.96
N ALA A 137 -15.85 6.52 34.90
CA ALA A 137 -16.06 7.24 36.16
C ALA A 137 -16.27 8.76 35.98
N GLN A 138 -15.60 9.38 35.00
CA GLN A 138 -15.76 10.81 34.70
C GLN A 138 -17.03 11.12 33.90
N LEU A 139 -17.44 10.23 32.98
CA LEU A 139 -18.67 10.40 32.21
C LEU A 139 -19.92 10.13 33.05
N ALA A 140 -19.84 9.25 34.06
CA ALA A 140 -20.94 8.93 34.99
C ALA A 140 -22.28 8.56 34.29
N GLY A 141 -22.20 7.99 33.09
CA GLY A 141 -23.36 7.64 32.25
C GLY A 141 -23.97 8.78 31.42
N ALA A 142 -23.43 10.01 31.48
CA ALA A 142 -23.92 11.16 30.72
C ALA A 142 -23.64 11.09 29.21
N LEU A 143 -22.69 10.24 28.79
CA LEU A 143 -22.40 9.93 27.39
C LEU A 143 -22.12 8.43 27.26
N LYS A 144 -22.66 7.82 26.20
CA LYS A 144 -22.42 6.41 25.86
C LYS A 144 -21.13 6.27 25.06
N VAL A 145 -20.29 5.29 25.41
CA VAL A 145 -18.99 5.05 24.78
C VAL A 145 -19.03 3.78 23.93
N LEU A 146 -18.70 3.93 22.64
CA LEU A 146 -18.41 2.81 21.75
C LEU A 146 -16.91 2.76 21.47
N VAL A 147 -16.30 1.60 21.71
CA VAL A 147 -14.91 1.32 21.33
C VAL A 147 -14.87 0.48 20.06
N ALA A 148 -14.08 0.90 19.09
CA ALA A 148 -13.93 0.22 17.81
C ALA A 148 -12.51 -0.30 17.58
N ALA A 149 -12.40 -1.61 17.36
CA ALA A 149 -11.20 -2.28 16.87
C ALA A 149 -11.50 -2.94 15.52
N TYR A 150 -10.56 -2.88 14.58
CA TYR A 150 -10.77 -3.29 13.19
C TYR A 150 -9.46 -3.60 12.47
N PHE A 151 -9.54 -4.29 11.32
CA PHE A 151 -8.45 -4.89 10.54
C PHE A 151 -7.89 -6.22 11.07
N GLY A 152 -8.42 -6.77 12.17
CA GLY A 152 -7.97 -8.04 12.75
C GLY A 152 -8.63 -8.36 14.08
N ARG A 153 -8.25 -9.50 14.67
CA ARG A 153 -8.85 -10.07 15.89
C ARG A 153 -8.35 -9.42 17.18
N VAL A 154 -9.25 -9.14 18.13
CA VAL A 154 -8.92 -8.53 19.45
C VAL A 154 -8.46 -9.54 20.50
N GLU A 155 -8.97 -10.76 20.46
CA GLU A 155 -8.68 -11.86 21.38
C GLU A 155 -8.73 -11.42 22.87
N SER A 156 -7.75 -11.85 23.67
CA SER A 156 -7.58 -11.51 25.08
C SER A 156 -7.40 -10.01 25.39
N ASN A 157 -7.24 -9.15 24.39
CA ASN A 157 -7.12 -7.70 24.62
C ASN A 157 -8.46 -7.06 24.98
N ILE A 158 -9.58 -7.66 24.58
CA ILE A 158 -10.94 -7.14 24.85
C ILE A 158 -11.21 -6.96 26.36
N TYR A 159 -10.58 -7.78 27.20
CA TYR A 159 -10.68 -7.70 28.67
C TYR A 159 -10.13 -6.39 29.25
N ALA A 160 -9.25 -5.69 28.54
CA ALA A 160 -8.72 -4.40 28.98
C ALA A 160 -9.74 -3.25 28.88
N VAL A 161 -10.81 -3.39 28.09
CA VAL A 161 -11.81 -2.33 27.85
C VAL A 161 -13.24 -2.74 28.18
N LYS A 162 -13.60 -4.03 28.05
CA LYS A 162 -15.01 -4.45 27.98
C LYS A 162 -15.86 -4.06 29.19
N ASP A 163 -15.34 -4.10 30.40
CA ASP A 163 -16.15 -3.86 31.61
C ASP A 163 -16.39 -2.36 31.90
N PHE A 164 -15.86 -1.49 31.03
CA PHE A 164 -15.83 -0.04 31.21
C PHE A 164 -16.57 0.75 30.10
N VAL A 165 -17.17 0.05 29.13
CA VAL A 165 -17.74 0.63 27.91
C VAL A 165 -19.15 0.13 27.62
N ASP A 166 -19.98 0.94 26.97
CA ASP A 166 -21.37 0.58 26.65
C ASP A 166 -21.49 -0.29 25.40
N ALA A 167 -20.59 -0.10 24.43
CA ALA A 167 -20.59 -0.81 23.18
C ALA A 167 -19.18 -1.17 22.69
N ILE A 168 -19.08 -2.32 22.01
CA ILE A 168 -17.85 -2.80 21.37
C ILE A 168 -18.15 -3.05 19.89
N HIS A 169 -17.23 -2.69 19.00
CA HIS A 169 -17.27 -3.05 17.59
C HIS A 169 -16.18 -4.08 17.23
N LEU A 170 -16.55 -5.06 16.38
CA LEU A 170 -15.67 -6.10 15.86
C LEU A 170 -15.68 -6.15 14.32
N ASP A 171 -14.50 -6.33 13.72
CA ASP A 171 -14.31 -6.61 12.30
C ASP A 171 -14.52 -8.11 11.99
N LEU A 172 -15.78 -8.47 11.76
CA LEU A 172 -16.17 -9.83 11.37
C LEU A 172 -15.99 -10.11 9.86
N VAL A 173 -15.37 -9.19 9.11
CA VAL A 173 -14.89 -9.46 7.74
C VAL A 173 -13.48 -10.05 7.79
N ARG A 174 -12.67 -9.67 8.78
CA ARG A 174 -11.32 -10.21 9.00
C ARG A 174 -11.25 -11.31 10.06
N ALA A 175 -12.16 -11.30 11.03
CA ALA A 175 -12.21 -12.30 12.10
C ALA A 175 -13.66 -12.69 12.48
N PRO A 176 -14.45 -13.29 11.55
CA PRO A 176 -15.83 -13.72 11.82
C PRO A 176 -15.96 -14.68 13.00
N GLU A 177 -14.91 -15.45 13.32
CA GLU A 177 -14.82 -16.35 14.46
C GLU A 177 -14.88 -15.67 15.82
N GLU A 178 -14.51 -14.38 15.93
CA GLU A 178 -14.58 -13.64 17.19
C GLU A 178 -16.00 -13.40 17.69
N LEU A 179 -17.01 -13.52 16.81
CA LEU A 179 -18.40 -13.42 17.23
C LEU A 179 -18.73 -14.45 18.33
N ASP A 180 -18.21 -15.68 18.22
CA ASP A 180 -18.48 -16.76 19.18
C ASP A 180 -17.63 -16.66 20.45
N THR A 181 -16.46 -16.01 20.39
CA THR A 181 -15.62 -15.79 21.57
C THR A 181 -16.05 -14.56 22.37
N VAL A 182 -16.60 -13.54 21.71
CA VAL A 182 -16.99 -12.26 22.35
C VAL A 182 -18.44 -12.24 22.83
N LEU A 183 -19.40 -12.86 22.11
CA LEU A 183 -20.81 -12.87 22.53
C LEU A 183 -21.03 -13.32 23.99
N PRO A 184 -20.35 -14.35 24.53
CA PRO A 184 -20.50 -14.76 25.93
C PRO A 184 -19.86 -13.81 26.96
N LEU A 185 -19.05 -12.83 26.54
CA LEU A 185 -18.30 -11.91 27.41
C LEU A 185 -19.03 -10.58 27.66
N LEU A 186 -20.06 -10.28 26.87
CA LEU A 186 -20.85 -9.05 26.96
C LEU A 186 -21.87 -9.15 28.09
N ASN A 187 -21.99 -8.10 28.91
CA ASN A 187 -23.00 -8.05 29.95
C ASN A 187 -24.40 -7.76 29.38
N LYS A 188 -25.43 -7.86 30.22
CA LYS A 188 -26.85 -7.73 29.83
C LYS A 188 -27.25 -6.37 29.23
N ASP A 189 -26.50 -5.31 29.50
CA ASP A 189 -26.82 -3.93 29.10
C ASP A 189 -25.95 -3.45 27.93
N GLN A 190 -24.93 -4.23 27.53
CA GLN A 190 -24.00 -3.87 26.46
C GLN A 190 -24.51 -4.13 25.04
N VAL A 191 -24.02 -3.33 24.10
CA VAL A 191 -24.36 -3.39 22.67
C VAL A 191 -23.17 -3.92 21.86
N LEU A 192 -23.42 -4.84 20.93
CA LEU A 192 -22.44 -5.28 19.94
C LEU A 192 -22.65 -4.57 18.60
N SER A 193 -21.58 -3.97 18.08
CA SER A 193 -21.52 -3.44 16.72
C SER A 193 -20.82 -4.44 15.81
N VAL A 194 -21.56 -4.93 14.83
CA VAL A 194 -21.27 -6.12 14.05
C VAL A 194 -20.75 -5.68 12.68
N GLY A 195 -19.42 -5.66 12.50
CA GLY A 195 -18.73 -5.20 11.30
C GLY A 195 -18.71 -6.23 10.19
N VAL A 196 -19.74 -6.24 9.33
CA VAL A 196 -20.00 -7.31 8.34
C VAL A 196 -20.08 -6.84 6.89
N VAL A 197 -19.69 -5.58 6.62
CA VAL A 197 -19.55 -5.03 5.25
C VAL A 197 -18.13 -4.51 5.08
N ASP A 198 -17.38 -5.01 4.09
CA ASP A 198 -15.94 -4.74 3.99
C ASP A 198 -15.65 -3.27 3.64
N GLY A 199 -15.10 -2.51 4.60
CA GLY A 199 -14.65 -1.14 4.38
C GLY A 199 -13.28 -1.01 3.73
N ARG A 200 -12.50 -2.10 3.61
CA ARG A 200 -11.14 -2.14 3.03
C ARG A 200 -11.10 -2.55 1.56
N ASN A 201 -12.19 -3.04 0.99
CA ASN A 201 -12.22 -3.61 -0.37
C ASN A 201 -13.51 -3.27 -1.11
N ILE A 202 -13.52 -3.42 -2.44
CA ILE A 202 -14.56 -2.88 -3.33
C ILE A 202 -15.61 -3.90 -3.78
N TRP A 203 -15.60 -5.13 -3.26
CA TRP A 203 -16.57 -6.14 -3.66
C TRP A 203 -17.94 -5.91 -3.01
N ILE A 204 -18.97 -6.32 -3.73
CA ILE A 204 -20.34 -6.45 -3.22
C ILE A 204 -20.38 -7.42 -2.04
N ASN A 205 -21.06 -7.05 -0.96
CA ASN A 205 -21.19 -7.91 0.21
C ASN A 205 -22.05 -9.15 -0.10
N ASN A 206 -21.75 -10.29 0.51
CA ASN A 206 -22.68 -11.42 0.57
C ASN A 206 -23.71 -11.17 1.67
N LEU A 207 -24.86 -10.59 1.28
CA LEU A 207 -25.90 -10.18 2.23
C LEU A 207 -26.44 -11.37 3.02
N GLN A 208 -26.56 -12.56 2.41
CA GLN A 208 -27.05 -13.75 3.09
C GLN A 208 -26.11 -14.17 4.24
N ASN A 209 -24.79 -14.18 4.00
CA ASN A 209 -23.79 -14.50 5.02
C ASN A 209 -23.76 -13.44 6.13
N SER A 210 -23.77 -12.15 5.76
CA SER A 210 -23.74 -11.05 6.74
C SER A 210 -25.02 -10.97 7.57
N ILE A 211 -26.20 -11.25 6.98
CA ILE A 211 -27.46 -11.38 7.71
C ILE A 211 -27.39 -12.55 8.71
N ALA A 212 -26.83 -13.71 8.32
CA ALA A 212 -26.71 -14.84 9.23
C ALA A 212 -25.83 -14.53 10.46
N LEU A 213 -24.71 -13.80 10.28
CA LEU A 213 -23.87 -13.35 11.39
C LEU A 213 -24.61 -12.36 12.32
N VAL A 214 -25.32 -11.38 11.76
CA VAL A 214 -26.11 -10.42 12.56
C VAL A 214 -27.28 -11.11 13.27
N GLN A 215 -27.96 -12.07 12.63
CA GLN A 215 -29.01 -12.88 13.25
C GLN A 215 -28.48 -13.71 14.42
N LYS A 216 -27.26 -14.25 14.33
CA LYS A 216 -26.59 -14.96 15.43
C LYS A 216 -26.37 -14.03 16.63
N ALA A 217 -25.88 -12.80 16.39
CA ALA A 217 -25.76 -11.79 17.44
C ALA A 217 -27.11 -11.42 18.08
N VAL A 218 -28.15 -11.24 17.25
CA VAL A 218 -29.51 -10.90 17.71
C VAL A 218 -30.15 -12.03 18.52
N ALA A 219 -29.90 -13.29 18.17
CA ALA A 219 -30.40 -14.45 18.92
C ALA A 219 -29.83 -14.53 20.34
N THR A 220 -28.60 -14.05 20.56
CA THR A 220 -27.95 -14.01 21.88
C THR A 220 -28.24 -12.71 22.65
N LEU A 221 -28.26 -11.55 21.99
CA LEU A 221 -28.30 -10.25 22.66
C LEU A 221 -29.68 -9.58 22.66
N GLY A 222 -30.55 -9.93 21.71
CA GLY A 222 -31.78 -9.19 21.38
C GLY A 222 -31.53 -8.05 20.39
N GLN A 223 -32.55 -7.68 19.61
CA GLN A 223 -32.44 -6.69 18.51
C GLN A 223 -31.93 -5.31 18.97
N ASP A 224 -32.30 -4.87 20.18
CA ASP A 224 -31.96 -3.54 20.70
C ASP A 224 -30.49 -3.41 21.13
N ARG A 225 -29.74 -4.51 21.14
CA ARG A 225 -28.32 -4.58 21.52
C ARG A 225 -27.40 -5.01 20.38
N VAL A 226 -27.87 -4.89 19.14
CA VAL A 226 -27.10 -5.18 17.93
C VAL A 226 -27.16 -4.00 16.95
N ILE A 227 -25.98 -3.56 16.50
CA ILE A 227 -25.79 -2.55 15.46
C ILE A 227 -25.14 -3.24 14.25
N VAL A 228 -25.64 -3.01 13.05
CA VAL A 228 -24.95 -3.41 11.81
C VAL A 228 -24.00 -2.30 11.41
N ALA A 229 -22.75 -2.66 11.11
CA ALA A 229 -21.69 -1.74 10.76
C ALA A 229 -20.85 -2.28 9.59
N PRO A 230 -20.06 -1.42 8.90
CA PRO A 230 -18.92 -1.88 8.12
C PRO A 230 -17.82 -2.39 9.06
N SER A 231 -16.91 -3.21 8.54
CA SER A 231 -15.75 -3.74 9.28
C SER A 231 -14.77 -2.69 9.78
N CYS A 232 -14.75 -1.51 9.14
CA CYS A 232 -13.92 -0.37 9.50
C CYS A 232 -14.52 0.91 8.91
N SER A 233 -13.84 2.05 9.04
CA SER A 233 -14.19 3.25 8.25
C SER A 233 -14.26 2.93 6.76
N LEU A 234 -15.32 3.37 6.08
CA LEU A 234 -15.47 3.25 4.62
C LEU A 234 -14.52 4.19 3.86
N ALA A 235 -13.69 4.99 4.54
CA ALA A 235 -12.69 5.86 3.90
C ALA A 235 -11.56 5.11 3.17
N HIS A 236 -11.42 3.79 3.38
CA HIS A 236 -10.49 2.94 2.64
C HIS A 236 -11.09 2.32 1.36
N SER A 237 -12.39 2.53 1.13
CA SER A 237 -13.10 2.22 -0.11
C SER A 237 -13.33 3.52 -0.91
N PRO A 238 -13.43 3.48 -2.26
CA PRO A 238 -13.73 4.67 -3.05
C PRO A 238 -15.16 5.19 -2.85
N PHE A 239 -15.51 6.31 -3.50
CA PHE A 239 -16.76 7.02 -3.21
C PHE A 239 -18.04 6.27 -3.65
N SER A 240 -18.28 6.07 -4.94
CA SER A 240 -19.46 5.38 -5.49
C SER A 240 -19.18 4.77 -6.86
N THR A 241 -19.71 3.58 -7.15
CA THR A 241 -19.62 2.93 -8.48
C THR A 241 -20.36 3.72 -9.56
N SER A 242 -21.27 4.63 -9.20
CA SER A 242 -21.98 5.49 -10.16
C SER A 242 -21.06 6.37 -11.04
N PHE A 243 -19.80 6.57 -10.63
CA PHE A 243 -18.79 7.29 -11.40
C PHE A 243 -17.90 6.40 -12.29
N GLU A 244 -18.18 5.10 -12.39
CA GLU A 244 -17.42 4.07 -13.12
C GLU A 244 -18.08 3.70 -14.46
N VAL A 245 -18.36 4.73 -15.27
CA VAL A 245 -19.15 4.62 -16.51
C VAL A 245 -18.50 3.67 -17.52
N LYS A 246 -17.16 3.71 -17.68
CA LYS A 246 -16.43 2.82 -18.59
C LYS A 246 -16.44 1.35 -18.15
N ILE A 247 -16.40 1.05 -16.85
CA ILE A 247 -16.56 -0.34 -16.38
C ILE A 247 -17.99 -0.78 -16.65
N LYS A 248 -18.99 0.05 -16.36
CA LYS A 248 -20.40 -0.24 -16.65
C LYS A 248 -20.69 -0.53 -18.13
N GLU A 249 -20.02 0.19 -19.03
CA GLU A 249 -20.13 0.04 -20.48
C GLU A 249 -19.38 -1.20 -21.00
N LYS A 250 -18.15 -1.43 -20.54
CA LYS A 250 -17.23 -2.41 -21.14
C LYS A 250 -17.20 -3.76 -20.43
N ASN A 251 -17.49 -3.79 -19.14
CA ASN A 251 -17.50 -4.98 -18.30
C ASN A 251 -18.68 -4.92 -17.30
N PRO A 252 -19.93 -5.02 -17.79
CA PRO A 252 -21.13 -4.93 -16.94
C PRO A 252 -21.22 -6.05 -15.90
N GLU A 253 -20.62 -7.22 -16.17
CA GLU A 253 -20.40 -8.28 -15.18
C GLU A 253 -19.57 -7.74 -14.00
N LEU A 254 -18.34 -7.27 -14.24
CA LEU A 254 -17.51 -6.69 -13.18
C LEU A 254 -18.21 -5.54 -12.46
N TYR A 255 -18.88 -4.64 -13.18
CA TYR A 255 -19.65 -3.55 -12.56
C TYR A 255 -20.69 -4.07 -11.55
N SER A 256 -21.36 -5.18 -11.84
CA SER A 256 -22.35 -5.79 -10.92
C SER A 256 -21.73 -6.38 -9.65
N TRP A 257 -20.42 -6.65 -9.65
CA TRP A 257 -19.68 -7.19 -8.52
C TRP A 257 -19.03 -6.10 -7.64
N LEU A 258 -19.09 -4.84 -8.06
CA LEU A 258 -18.52 -3.70 -7.34
C LEU A 258 -19.52 -3.04 -6.40
N SER A 259 -19.03 -2.67 -5.22
CA SER A 259 -19.73 -1.88 -4.20
C SER A 259 -18.72 -0.94 -3.57
N PHE A 260 -18.86 0.37 -3.80
CA PHE A 260 -18.04 1.41 -3.20
C PHE A 260 -18.81 2.02 -2.01
N SER A 261 -18.26 3.04 -1.34
CA SER A 261 -18.74 3.44 -0.01
C SER A 261 -20.20 3.90 0.03
N VAL A 262 -20.73 4.53 -1.03
CA VAL A 262 -22.16 4.88 -1.16
C VAL A 262 -23.06 3.64 -1.31
N GLU A 263 -22.58 2.58 -1.94
CA GLU A 263 -23.32 1.33 -2.13
C GLU A 263 -23.23 0.45 -0.87
N LYS A 264 -22.07 0.43 -0.19
CA LYS A 264 -21.89 -0.19 1.13
C LYS A 264 -22.82 0.41 2.19
N CYS A 265 -23.08 1.73 2.15
CA CYS A 265 -24.12 2.33 3.00
C CYS A 265 -25.51 1.69 2.78
N ALA A 266 -25.86 1.34 1.54
CA ALA A 266 -27.10 0.63 1.25
C ALA A 266 -27.05 -0.85 1.69
N GLU A 267 -25.92 -1.55 1.55
CA GLU A 267 -25.74 -2.93 2.05
C GLU A 267 -25.99 -3.01 3.56
N ILE A 268 -25.37 -2.14 4.36
CA ILE A 268 -25.54 -2.05 5.82
C ILE A 268 -27.03 -1.87 6.18
N VAL A 269 -27.72 -0.96 5.48
CA VAL A 269 -29.14 -0.67 5.70
C VAL A 269 -30.02 -1.86 5.28
N THR A 270 -29.73 -2.54 4.18
CA THR A 270 -30.45 -3.75 3.74
C THR A 270 -30.31 -4.89 4.75
N ILE A 271 -29.11 -5.13 5.30
CA ILE A 271 -28.88 -6.11 6.36
C ILE A 271 -29.70 -5.74 7.61
N ALA A 272 -29.66 -4.48 8.05
CA ALA A 272 -30.42 -4.03 9.22
C ALA A 272 -31.95 -4.15 9.01
N LYS A 273 -32.47 -3.84 7.82
CA LYS A 273 -33.88 -4.06 7.45
C LYS A 273 -34.26 -5.53 7.53
N ALA A 274 -33.47 -6.42 6.93
CA ALA A 274 -33.73 -7.86 6.91
C ALA A 274 -33.83 -8.46 8.32
N VAL A 275 -32.91 -8.08 9.21
CA VAL A 275 -32.88 -8.60 10.60
C VAL A 275 -33.99 -8.01 11.47
N ASN A 276 -34.51 -6.83 11.12
CA ASN A 276 -35.74 -6.28 11.69
C ASN A 276 -37.03 -6.89 11.07
N GLY A 277 -36.94 -7.84 10.15
CA GLY A 277 -38.10 -8.48 9.51
C GLY A 277 -38.82 -7.63 8.46
N GLN A 278 -38.16 -6.61 7.91
CA GLN A 278 -38.68 -5.82 6.79
C GLN A 278 -38.41 -6.52 5.46
N ASP A 279 -39.27 -6.30 4.45
CA ASP A 279 -39.04 -6.84 3.11
C ASP A 279 -37.82 -6.17 2.45
N VAL A 280 -36.93 -7.02 1.92
CA VAL A 280 -35.72 -6.70 1.16
C VAL A 280 -35.49 -7.74 0.05
N LYS A 281 -36.55 -8.45 -0.36
CA LYS A 281 -36.43 -9.64 -1.20
C LYS A 281 -35.74 -9.32 -2.53
N ALA A 282 -36.06 -8.19 -3.16
CA ALA A 282 -35.49 -7.80 -4.44
C ALA A 282 -33.97 -7.50 -4.32
N GLU A 283 -33.55 -6.87 -3.23
CA GLU A 283 -32.14 -6.63 -2.93
C GLU A 283 -31.38 -7.94 -2.73
N LEU A 284 -31.96 -8.92 -2.04
CA LEU A 284 -31.36 -10.25 -1.84
C LEU A 284 -31.30 -11.08 -3.13
N GLU A 285 -32.35 -11.10 -3.95
CA GLU A 285 -32.36 -11.81 -5.23
C GLU A 285 -31.33 -11.23 -6.21
N SER A 286 -31.22 -9.89 -6.27
CA SER A 286 -30.21 -9.19 -7.07
C SER A 286 -28.78 -9.48 -6.58
N ASN A 287 -28.57 -9.44 -5.26
CA ASN A 287 -27.27 -9.72 -4.65
C ASN A 287 -26.81 -11.17 -4.89
N ALA A 288 -27.69 -12.15 -4.73
CA ALA A 288 -27.40 -13.55 -4.99
C ALA A 288 -27.01 -13.78 -6.47
N ALA A 289 -27.67 -13.11 -7.42
CA ALA A 289 -27.33 -13.19 -8.84
C ALA A 289 -25.94 -12.57 -9.15
N ALA A 290 -25.58 -11.45 -8.53
CA ALA A 290 -24.25 -10.85 -8.67
C ALA A 290 -23.14 -11.77 -8.10
N ILE A 291 -23.40 -12.43 -6.98
CA ILE A 291 -22.44 -13.37 -6.35
C ILE A 291 -22.27 -14.63 -7.19
N GLU A 292 -23.37 -15.22 -7.67
CA GLU A 292 -23.33 -16.45 -8.47
C GLU A 292 -22.69 -16.22 -9.85
N THR A 293 -22.95 -15.08 -10.50
CA THR A 293 -22.25 -14.71 -11.74
C THR A 293 -20.75 -14.54 -11.49
N ARG A 294 -20.32 -13.83 -10.43
CA ARG A 294 -18.90 -13.72 -10.07
C ARG A 294 -18.25 -15.08 -9.82
N ARG A 295 -18.95 -16.00 -9.16
CA ARG A 295 -18.47 -17.36 -8.82
C ARG A 295 -18.31 -18.27 -10.05
N THR A 296 -19.05 -18.00 -11.12
CA THR A 296 -19.15 -18.91 -12.29
C THR A 296 -18.63 -18.32 -13.59
N SER A 297 -18.35 -17.02 -13.65
CA SER A 297 -17.92 -16.35 -14.88
C SER A 297 -16.57 -16.86 -15.40
N PRO A 298 -16.42 -17.07 -16.72
CA PRO A 298 -15.11 -17.35 -17.33
C PRO A 298 -14.13 -16.18 -17.20
N GLN A 299 -14.61 -14.99 -16.79
CA GLN A 299 -13.76 -13.86 -16.43
C GLN A 299 -13.00 -14.08 -15.12
N THR A 300 -13.58 -14.83 -14.17
CA THR A 300 -13.00 -15.07 -12.83
C THR A 300 -12.33 -16.44 -12.69
N VAL A 301 -12.65 -17.37 -13.61
CA VAL A 301 -12.16 -18.76 -13.64
C VAL A 301 -11.48 -19.07 -14.97
N ASN A 302 -10.14 -19.16 -14.97
CA ASN A 302 -9.32 -19.60 -16.09
C ASN A 302 -8.68 -20.97 -15.77
N PRO A 303 -9.19 -22.09 -16.35
CA PRO A 303 -8.66 -23.42 -16.08
C PRO A 303 -7.17 -23.58 -16.37
N THR A 304 -6.65 -22.95 -17.43
CA THR A 304 -5.23 -23.02 -17.81
C THR A 304 -4.32 -22.37 -16.77
N VAL A 305 -4.75 -21.27 -16.16
CA VAL A 305 -4.01 -20.60 -15.08
C VAL A 305 -4.02 -21.46 -13.81
N ARG A 306 -5.18 -22.03 -13.45
CA ARG A 306 -5.30 -22.90 -12.27
C ARG A 306 -4.49 -24.19 -12.42
N ASP A 307 -4.52 -24.80 -13.60
CA ASP A 307 -3.71 -25.99 -13.92
C ASP A 307 -2.21 -25.69 -13.87
N ARG A 308 -1.78 -24.50 -14.33
CA ARG A 308 -0.38 -24.04 -14.23
C ARG A 308 0.05 -23.84 -12.77
N VAL A 309 -0.80 -23.26 -11.91
CA VAL A 309 -0.52 -23.11 -10.46
C VAL A 309 -0.46 -24.47 -9.75
N ALA A 310 -1.40 -25.37 -10.04
CA ALA A 310 -1.45 -26.71 -9.46
C ALA A 310 -0.26 -27.62 -9.87
N LYS A 311 0.52 -27.21 -10.88
CA LYS A 311 1.66 -27.96 -11.44
C LYS A 311 2.99 -27.21 -11.34
N ILE A 312 3.12 -26.20 -10.47
CA ILE A 312 4.42 -25.55 -10.22
C ILE A 312 5.37 -26.57 -9.60
N PRO A 313 6.50 -26.92 -10.26
CA PRO A 313 7.40 -27.95 -9.75
C PRO A 313 8.31 -27.38 -8.64
N THR A 314 8.82 -28.25 -7.77
CA THR A 314 9.49 -27.86 -6.52
C THR A 314 10.75 -26.99 -6.75
N GLU A 315 11.47 -27.21 -7.84
CA GLU A 315 12.66 -26.44 -8.22
C GLU A 315 12.34 -25.03 -8.73
N ALA A 316 11.11 -24.74 -9.19
CA ALA A 316 10.75 -23.40 -9.68
C ALA A 316 10.82 -22.31 -8.58
N TRP A 317 10.81 -22.70 -7.31
CA TRP A 317 10.82 -21.83 -6.14
C TRP A 317 12.23 -21.46 -5.62
N LYS A 318 13.31 -21.87 -6.29
CA LYS A 318 14.71 -21.62 -5.86
C LYS A 318 15.65 -21.41 -7.05
N ARG A 319 16.68 -20.59 -6.90
CA ARG A 319 17.77 -20.47 -7.89
C ARG A 319 18.53 -21.81 -8.02
N PRO A 320 19.14 -22.11 -9.19
CA PRO A 320 19.88 -23.37 -9.40
C PRO A 320 21.05 -23.57 -8.44
N SER A 321 21.79 -22.49 -8.13
CA SER A 321 22.97 -22.50 -7.27
C SER A 321 22.83 -21.53 -6.09
N PRO A 322 23.52 -21.78 -4.96
CA PRO A 322 23.58 -20.85 -3.83
C PRO A 322 24.36 -19.58 -4.19
N PHE A 323 24.05 -18.46 -3.52
CA PHE A 323 24.55 -17.14 -3.88
C PHE A 323 26.08 -17.06 -4.12
N ALA A 324 26.90 -17.71 -3.29
CA ALA A 324 28.36 -17.71 -3.47
C ALA A 324 28.81 -18.14 -4.88
N THR A 325 28.23 -19.22 -5.41
CA THR A 325 28.50 -19.72 -6.77
C THR A 325 27.95 -18.77 -7.84
N ARG A 326 26.77 -18.18 -7.62
CA ARG A 326 26.18 -17.19 -8.53
C ARG A 326 27.04 -15.94 -8.63
N ARG A 327 27.52 -15.45 -7.49
CA ARG A 327 28.38 -14.27 -7.37
C ARG A 327 29.67 -14.42 -8.18
N GLU A 328 30.31 -15.59 -8.19
CA GLU A 328 31.48 -15.84 -9.04
C GLU A 328 31.15 -15.69 -10.54
N ALA A 329 30.00 -16.20 -10.99
CA ALA A 329 29.53 -16.03 -12.36
C ALA A 329 29.19 -14.56 -12.68
N GLN A 330 28.51 -13.87 -11.78
CA GLN A 330 28.11 -12.46 -11.91
C GLN A 330 29.33 -11.52 -11.97
N VAL A 331 30.30 -11.68 -11.07
CA VAL A 331 31.56 -10.90 -11.09
C VAL A 331 32.32 -11.12 -12.40
N LYS A 332 32.38 -12.35 -12.90
CA LYS A 332 33.01 -12.69 -14.19
C LYS A 332 32.27 -12.09 -15.40
N LYS A 333 30.93 -12.03 -15.34
CA LYS A 333 30.03 -11.50 -16.38
C LYS A 333 30.06 -9.97 -16.43
N LEU A 334 29.75 -9.33 -15.30
CA LEU A 334 29.50 -7.88 -15.16
C LEU A 334 30.79 -7.07 -14.98
N LYS A 335 31.81 -7.64 -14.33
CA LYS A 335 33.11 -7.01 -14.05
C LYS A 335 33.01 -5.66 -13.34
N LEU A 336 32.04 -5.53 -12.45
CA LEU A 336 31.82 -4.33 -11.65
C LEU A 336 33.04 -4.04 -10.75
N PRO A 337 33.37 -2.76 -10.51
CA PRO A 337 34.34 -2.39 -9.48
C PRO A 337 33.77 -2.63 -8.08
N LEU A 338 34.64 -2.60 -7.08
CA LEU A 338 34.24 -2.52 -5.67
C LEU A 338 33.38 -1.27 -5.42
N PHE A 339 32.42 -1.34 -4.50
CA PHE A 339 31.46 -0.26 -4.24
C PHE A 339 30.69 0.19 -5.50
N PRO A 340 30.08 -0.71 -6.27
CA PRO A 340 29.39 -0.35 -7.51
C PRO A 340 28.24 0.64 -7.25
N THR A 341 28.10 1.61 -8.15
CA THR A 341 27.08 2.66 -8.09
C THR A 341 25.93 2.35 -9.03
N THR A 342 24.71 2.63 -8.55
CA THR A 342 23.49 2.46 -9.34
C THR A 342 22.40 3.40 -8.82
N THR A 343 21.24 3.40 -9.48
CA THR A 343 20.02 3.99 -8.94
C THR A 343 18.91 2.93 -8.91
N ILE A 344 17.79 3.27 -8.28
CA ILE A 344 16.71 2.30 -8.03
C ILE A 344 15.87 2.04 -9.30
N GLY A 345 15.66 3.02 -10.17
CA GLY A 345 14.82 2.85 -11.37
C GLY A 345 14.42 4.18 -12.00
N SER A 346 13.25 4.68 -11.63
CA SER A 346 12.70 5.94 -12.15
C SER A 346 13.61 7.16 -12.00
N PHE A 347 13.70 7.96 -13.07
CA PHE A 347 14.28 9.31 -13.08
C PHE A 347 13.17 10.39 -13.01
N PRO A 348 13.50 11.68 -12.83
CA PRO A 348 12.54 12.79 -12.78
C PRO A 348 11.43 12.73 -13.84
N GLN A 349 10.19 12.49 -13.41
CA GLN A 349 9.01 12.50 -14.28
C GLN A 349 8.65 13.96 -14.62
N THR A 350 9.33 14.52 -15.62
CA THR A 350 9.22 15.92 -16.04
C THR A 350 7.80 16.35 -16.39
N LYS A 351 7.55 17.67 -16.48
CA LYS A 351 6.27 18.20 -16.97
C LYS A 351 5.92 17.62 -18.34
N ASP A 352 6.90 17.50 -19.22
CA ASP A 352 6.69 17.15 -20.63
C ASP A 352 6.40 15.66 -20.80
N ILE A 353 7.05 14.80 -20.00
CA ILE A 353 6.68 13.37 -19.90
C ILE A 353 5.20 13.21 -19.50
N ARG A 354 4.74 13.98 -18.50
CA ARG A 354 3.35 13.95 -18.03
C ARG A 354 2.37 14.52 -19.07
N VAL A 355 2.77 15.52 -19.84
CA VAL A 355 1.97 16.10 -20.94
C VAL A 355 1.87 15.13 -22.11
N ALA A 356 2.98 14.55 -22.58
CA ALA A 356 2.99 13.56 -23.67
C ALA A 356 2.14 12.34 -23.31
N ARG A 357 2.29 11.80 -22.09
CA ARG A 357 1.44 10.70 -21.60
C ARG A 357 -0.05 11.09 -21.53
N GLN A 358 -0.38 12.33 -21.17
CA GLN A 358 -1.77 12.81 -21.18
C GLN A 358 -2.32 12.96 -22.61
N GLN A 359 -1.52 13.43 -23.57
CA GLN A 359 -1.91 13.56 -24.98
C GLN A 359 -2.12 12.17 -25.61
N TYR A 360 -1.22 11.22 -25.34
CA TYR A 360 -1.38 9.83 -25.76
C TYR A 360 -2.63 9.18 -25.15
N LYS A 361 -2.85 9.27 -23.82
CA LYS A 361 -4.08 8.80 -23.16
C LYS A 361 -5.37 9.53 -23.60
N LYS A 362 -5.27 10.61 -24.39
CA LYS A 362 -6.40 11.33 -25.04
C LYS A 362 -6.54 11.03 -26.54
N GLY A 363 -5.62 10.29 -27.15
CA GLY A 363 -5.57 10.09 -28.61
C GLY A 363 -5.13 11.32 -29.41
N THR A 364 -4.58 12.35 -28.77
CA THR A 364 -4.09 13.58 -29.44
C THR A 364 -2.58 13.55 -29.72
N LEU A 365 -1.93 12.41 -29.50
CA LEU A 365 -0.56 12.07 -29.85
C LEU A 365 -0.59 10.61 -30.31
N SER A 366 0.03 10.27 -31.44
CA SER A 366 0.00 8.89 -31.93
C SER A 366 0.89 7.97 -31.09
N GLN A 367 0.69 6.66 -31.21
CA GLN A 367 1.58 5.65 -30.62
C GLN A 367 3.03 5.88 -31.05
N ALA A 368 3.28 6.05 -32.35
CA ALA A 368 4.63 6.22 -32.91
C ALA A 368 5.31 7.52 -32.43
N ASP A 369 4.55 8.62 -32.31
CA ASP A 369 5.08 9.89 -31.77
C ASP A 369 5.40 9.77 -30.27
N TYR A 370 4.53 9.08 -29.52
CA TYR A 370 4.74 8.82 -28.09
C TYR A 370 5.96 7.93 -27.87
N ASP A 371 6.10 6.83 -28.62
CA ASP A 371 7.26 5.94 -28.55
C ASP A 371 8.56 6.66 -28.93
N THR A 372 8.52 7.52 -29.94
CA THR A 372 9.67 8.34 -30.36
C THR A 372 10.07 9.32 -29.26
N PHE A 373 9.10 10.00 -28.63
CA PHE A 373 9.32 10.88 -27.50
C PHE A 373 9.90 10.12 -26.30
N ILE A 374 9.30 8.98 -25.94
CA ILE A 374 9.71 8.14 -24.81
C ILE A 374 11.13 7.60 -25.00
N LYS A 375 11.47 7.09 -26.18
CA LYS A 375 12.83 6.65 -26.53
C LYS A 375 13.84 7.80 -26.47
N ALA A 376 13.46 9.02 -26.85
CA ALA A 376 14.30 10.20 -26.67
C ALA A 376 14.52 10.55 -25.18
N GLN A 377 13.52 10.39 -24.31
CA GLN A 377 13.69 10.59 -22.86
C GLN A 377 14.63 9.53 -22.25
N MET A 378 14.43 8.24 -22.58
CA MET A 378 15.33 7.15 -22.17
C MET A 378 16.77 7.42 -22.60
N LYS A 379 16.99 7.85 -23.85
CA LYS A 379 18.31 8.20 -24.35
C LYS A 379 18.96 9.33 -23.53
N ASN A 380 18.24 10.41 -23.25
CA ASN A 380 18.75 11.49 -22.42
C ASN A 380 19.13 10.99 -21.01
N MET A 381 18.32 10.11 -20.41
CA MET A 381 18.57 9.50 -19.11
C MET A 381 19.82 8.60 -19.12
N VAL A 382 20.03 7.79 -20.16
CA VAL A 382 21.26 6.98 -20.31
C VAL A 382 22.49 7.87 -20.53
N GLU A 383 22.39 8.90 -21.39
CA GLU A 383 23.48 9.83 -21.61
C GLU A 383 23.90 10.60 -20.35
N VAL A 384 22.96 10.97 -19.46
CA VAL A 384 23.28 11.58 -18.17
C VAL A 384 24.00 10.59 -17.26
N GLN A 385 23.53 9.33 -17.18
CA GLN A 385 24.16 8.31 -16.35
C GLN A 385 25.59 7.95 -16.79
N GLU A 386 25.87 7.90 -18.10
CA GLU A 386 27.22 7.72 -18.63
C GLU A 386 28.14 8.91 -18.30
N LYS A 387 27.62 10.15 -18.33
CA LYS A 387 28.36 11.37 -17.92
C LYS A 387 28.65 11.39 -16.41
N LEU A 388 27.73 10.85 -15.61
CA LEU A 388 27.91 10.65 -14.16
C LEU A 388 28.87 9.49 -13.84
N ASP A 389 29.17 8.61 -14.80
CA ASP A 389 30.01 7.41 -14.65
C ASP A 389 29.47 6.44 -13.58
N LEU A 390 28.14 6.23 -13.58
CA LEU A 390 27.45 5.19 -12.81
C LEU A 390 27.78 3.79 -13.37
N ASP A 391 27.90 2.76 -12.53
CA ASP A 391 28.39 1.44 -12.98
C ASP A 391 27.29 0.52 -13.52
N VAL A 392 26.08 0.57 -12.94
CA VAL A 392 24.89 -0.17 -13.39
C VAL A 392 23.73 0.81 -13.59
N LEU A 393 23.17 0.81 -14.79
CA LEU A 393 22.25 1.85 -15.28
C LEU A 393 20.78 1.39 -15.27
N VAL A 394 19.88 2.37 -15.37
CA VAL A 394 18.41 2.19 -15.47
C VAL A 394 17.85 3.02 -16.63
N HIS A 395 16.73 2.61 -17.22
CA HIS A 395 16.11 3.35 -18.33
C HIS A 395 15.27 4.57 -17.88
N GLY A 396 15.02 4.70 -16.58
CA GLY A 396 14.38 5.86 -15.96
C GLY A 396 12.85 5.86 -15.95
N GLU A 397 12.21 4.81 -16.48
CA GLU A 397 10.76 4.61 -16.53
C GLU A 397 9.92 5.80 -17.10
N PRO A 398 10.36 6.55 -18.14
CA PRO A 398 9.57 7.67 -18.67
C PRO A 398 8.20 7.25 -19.22
N GLU A 399 8.00 5.99 -19.59
CA GLU A 399 6.72 5.41 -19.97
C GLU A 399 5.76 5.21 -18.77
N ARG A 400 6.27 4.85 -17.59
CA ARG A 400 5.45 4.34 -16.46
C ARG A 400 4.84 5.45 -15.62
N ASN A 401 3.51 5.47 -15.56
CA ASN A 401 2.77 6.39 -14.70
C ASN A 401 2.92 6.00 -13.22
N ASP A 402 2.65 4.74 -12.93
CA ASP A 402 2.70 4.11 -11.62
C ASP A 402 3.18 2.66 -11.80
N MET A 403 3.84 2.09 -10.80
CA MET A 403 4.52 0.80 -10.93
C MET A 403 3.55 -0.39 -10.96
N VAL A 404 2.34 -0.28 -10.41
CA VAL A 404 1.32 -1.33 -10.46
C VAL A 404 0.29 -1.06 -11.56
N GLU A 405 -0.05 0.21 -11.83
CA GLU A 405 -0.92 0.60 -12.97
C GLU A 405 -0.35 0.10 -14.30
N HIS A 406 0.97 0.21 -14.49
CA HIS A 406 1.65 -0.17 -15.73
C HIS A 406 1.52 -1.67 -16.03
N PHE A 407 1.92 -2.55 -15.11
CA PHE A 407 1.84 -4.00 -15.33
C PHE A 407 0.39 -4.51 -15.37
N GLY A 408 -0.52 -3.97 -14.56
CA GLY A 408 -1.92 -4.42 -14.57
C GLY A 408 -2.59 -4.24 -15.95
N HIS A 409 -2.22 -3.22 -16.73
CA HIS A 409 -2.71 -3.06 -18.11
C HIS A 409 -2.23 -4.17 -19.07
N LEU A 410 -1.13 -4.86 -18.72
CA LEU A 410 -0.44 -5.88 -19.52
C LEU A 410 -0.75 -7.31 -19.03
N LEU A 411 -1.57 -7.45 -17.98
CA LEU A 411 -2.03 -8.71 -17.39
C LEU A 411 -3.51 -8.97 -17.68
N HIS A 412 -3.91 -10.23 -17.79
CA HIS A 412 -5.30 -10.67 -17.65
C HIS A 412 -5.70 -10.70 -16.15
N GLY A 413 -7.00 -10.70 -15.86
CA GLY A 413 -7.52 -10.65 -14.49
C GLY A 413 -7.47 -9.27 -13.81
N TYR A 414 -6.91 -8.25 -14.48
CA TYR A 414 -6.80 -6.86 -14.02
C TYR A 414 -7.71 -5.91 -14.81
N ASP A 415 -8.48 -5.05 -14.12
CA ASP A 415 -9.26 -3.94 -14.68
C ASP A 415 -8.99 -2.62 -13.91
N PHE A 416 -9.53 -1.50 -14.41
CA PHE A 416 -9.13 -0.15 -14.01
C PHE A 416 -10.31 0.78 -13.83
N THR A 417 -10.52 1.22 -12.59
CA THR A 417 -11.50 2.26 -12.26
C THR A 417 -11.16 3.60 -12.93
N GLU A 418 -12.16 4.43 -13.18
CA GLU A 418 -12.04 5.82 -13.59
C GLU A 418 -11.78 6.72 -12.39
N ASN A 419 -12.64 6.60 -11.38
CA ASN A 419 -12.80 7.49 -10.23
C ASN A 419 -12.71 6.77 -8.88
N GLY A 420 -12.27 5.50 -8.86
CA GLY A 420 -11.99 4.67 -7.69
C GLY A 420 -10.83 5.15 -6.79
N TRP A 421 -10.78 6.44 -6.48
CA TRP A 421 -9.72 7.07 -5.69
C TRP A 421 -9.90 6.80 -4.18
N VAL A 422 -8.80 6.44 -3.53
CA VAL A 422 -8.70 6.29 -2.06
C VAL A 422 -7.58 7.19 -1.53
N VAL A 423 -7.75 7.75 -0.34
CA VAL A 423 -6.72 8.57 0.32
C VAL A 423 -5.56 7.67 0.77
N SER A 424 -4.34 8.03 0.39
CA SER A 424 -3.11 7.32 0.80
C SER A 424 -2.31 8.11 1.84
N TYR A 425 -2.17 9.44 1.67
CA TYR A 425 -1.50 10.28 2.66
C TYR A 425 -1.84 11.76 2.44
N GLY A 426 -2.51 12.41 3.39
CA GLY A 426 -2.95 13.81 3.21
C GLY A 426 -3.84 13.98 1.98
N SER A 427 -3.51 14.94 1.11
CA SER A 427 -4.19 15.11 -0.19
C SER A 427 -3.78 14.10 -1.27
N ARG A 428 -2.82 13.20 -1.02
CA ARG A 428 -2.37 12.18 -1.99
C ARG A 428 -3.40 11.06 -2.04
N CYS A 429 -4.11 10.96 -3.15
CA CYS A 429 -4.96 9.82 -3.46
C CYS A 429 -4.22 8.85 -4.38
N VAL A 430 -4.40 7.55 -4.14
CA VAL A 430 -4.08 6.48 -5.08
C VAL A 430 -5.37 6.03 -5.78
N LYS A 431 -5.24 5.29 -6.88
CA LYS A 431 -6.35 4.60 -7.54
C LYS A 431 -5.89 3.17 -7.86
N PRO A 432 -6.03 2.23 -6.91
CA PRO A 432 -5.57 0.85 -7.08
C PRO A 432 -6.22 0.20 -8.31
N PRO A 433 -5.48 -0.62 -9.09
CA PRO A 433 -6.09 -1.52 -10.06
C PRO A 433 -7.01 -2.54 -9.39
N VAL A 434 -7.87 -3.19 -10.16
CA VAL A 434 -8.82 -4.19 -9.65
C VAL A 434 -8.40 -5.57 -10.16
N ILE A 435 -7.98 -6.46 -9.26
CA ILE A 435 -7.78 -7.87 -9.59
C ILE A 435 -9.12 -8.57 -9.43
N PHE A 436 -9.79 -8.88 -10.53
CA PHE A 436 -11.12 -9.50 -10.54
C PHE A 436 -11.11 -10.97 -10.96
N GLY A 437 -10.05 -11.44 -11.62
CA GLY A 437 -9.99 -12.78 -12.20
C GLY A 437 -8.64 -13.46 -12.09
N ASP A 438 -8.50 -14.60 -12.75
CA ASP A 438 -7.26 -15.39 -12.73
C ASP A 438 -6.19 -14.74 -13.61
N VAL A 439 -5.01 -14.49 -13.03
CA VAL A 439 -3.97 -13.65 -13.61
C VAL A 439 -3.06 -14.41 -14.56
N SER A 440 -2.77 -13.82 -15.72
CA SER A 440 -1.76 -14.29 -16.67
C SER A 440 -1.21 -13.13 -17.53
N ARG A 441 -0.01 -13.29 -18.09
CA ARG A 441 0.65 -12.28 -18.92
C ARG A 441 0.03 -12.25 -20.33
N ARG A 442 -0.31 -11.06 -20.87
CA ARG A 442 -0.85 -10.91 -22.24
C ARG A 442 0.22 -11.14 -23.33
N GLY A 443 1.47 -10.87 -23.01
CA GLY A 443 2.66 -10.96 -23.86
C GLY A 443 3.84 -10.22 -23.21
N PRO A 444 5.01 -10.13 -23.86
CA PRO A 444 6.14 -9.32 -23.41
C PRO A 444 5.70 -7.93 -22.94
N MET A 445 6.11 -7.54 -21.72
CA MET A 445 5.62 -6.33 -21.05
C MET A 445 6.61 -5.16 -21.12
N THR A 446 7.91 -5.45 -21.02
CA THR A 446 8.99 -4.47 -20.77
C THR A 446 10.27 -4.71 -21.57
N ILE A 447 10.25 -5.71 -22.45
CA ILE A 447 11.42 -6.17 -23.19
C ILE A 447 11.91 -5.10 -24.17
N ASP A 448 11.00 -4.50 -24.94
CA ASP A 448 11.32 -3.57 -26.02
C ASP A 448 11.98 -2.28 -25.50
N GLU A 449 11.52 -1.69 -24.39
CA GLU A 449 12.18 -0.52 -23.83
C GLU A 449 13.49 -0.86 -23.11
N THR A 450 13.58 -2.01 -22.45
CA THR A 450 14.79 -2.41 -21.73
C THR A 450 15.91 -2.76 -22.71
N VAL A 451 15.60 -3.49 -23.80
CA VAL A 451 16.53 -3.77 -24.90
C VAL A 451 16.94 -2.50 -25.62
N TYR A 452 16.00 -1.58 -25.88
CA TYR A 452 16.33 -0.27 -26.43
C TYR A 452 17.30 0.49 -25.51
N ALA A 453 17.03 0.59 -24.21
CA ALA A 453 17.90 1.28 -23.26
C ALA A 453 19.29 0.61 -23.16
N GLN A 454 19.35 -0.72 -23.11
CA GLN A 454 20.61 -1.47 -23.11
C GLN A 454 21.41 -1.25 -24.41
N SER A 455 20.76 -1.06 -25.57
CA SER A 455 21.44 -0.81 -26.85
C SER A 455 22.18 0.53 -26.91
N LEU A 456 21.89 1.47 -25.99
CA LEU A 456 22.49 2.80 -25.93
C LEU A 456 23.78 2.87 -25.09
N THR A 457 24.13 1.81 -24.36
CA THR A 457 25.26 1.77 -23.41
C THR A 457 26.03 0.44 -23.52
N LYS A 458 27.27 0.42 -23.01
CA LYS A 458 28.04 -0.82 -22.79
C LYS A 458 28.01 -1.30 -21.33
N ARG A 459 27.40 -0.52 -20.44
CA ARG A 459 27.22 -0.88 -19.02
C ARG A 459 26.00 -1.79 -18.86
N PRO A 460 25.92 -2.59 -17.79
CA PRO A 460 24.72 -3.35 -17.44
C PRO A 460 23.51 -2.41 -17.28
N MET A 461 22.45 -2.67 -18.04
CA MET A 461 21.13 -2.06 -17.85
C MET A 461 20.30 -2.97 -16.93
N LYS A 462 19.57 -2.37 -15.98
CA LYS A 462 18.55 -3.09 -15.22
C LYS A 462 17.25 -3.22 -16.03
N GLY A 463 16.77 -4.45 -16.20
CA GLY A 463 15.33 -4.68 -16.37
C GLY A 463 14.61 -4.36 -15.05
N MET A 464 13.38 -3.85 -15.12
CA MET A 464 12.69 -3.27 -13.97
C MET A 464 11.26 -3.79 -13.88
N LEU A 465 10.92 -4.48 -12.79
CA LEU A 465 9.60 -5.10 -12.55
C LEU A 465 9.11 -4.82 -11.12
N THR A 466 7.80 -4.91 -10.92
CA THR A 466 7.19 -4.92 -9.58
C THR A 466 6.85 -6.35 -9.19
N GLY A 467 7.20 -6.75 -7.96
CA GLY A 467 7.04 -8.12 -7.48
C GLY A 467 5.58 -8.52 -7.24
N PRO A 468 5.31 -9.84 -7.19
CA PRO A 468 3.94 -10.37 -7.15
C PRO A 468 3.17 -10.02 -5.87
N VAL A 469 3.85 -9.78 -4.75
CA VAL A 469 3.21 -9.39 -3.49
C VAL A 469 2.75 -7.93 -3.57
N THR A 470 3.58 -7.03 -4.11
CA THR A 470 3.24 -5.61 -4.34
C THR A 470 2.21 -5.43 -5.44
N MET A 471 2.34 -6.15 -6.56
CA MET A 471 1.32 -6.19 -7.63
C MET A 471 -0.07 -6.59 -7.11
N MET A 472 -0.11 -7.43 -6.07
CA MET A 472 -1.34 -7.79 -5.36
C MET A 472 -1.76 -6.75 -4.32
N LYS A 473 -0.92 -6.48 -3.31
CA LYS A 473 -1.25 -5.68 -2.11
C LYS A 473 -1.56 -4.20 -2.42
N TRP A 474 -1.06 -3.64 -3.51
CA TRP A 474 -1.38 -2.28 -3.98
C TRP A 474 -2.51 -2.23 -5.03
N SER A 475 -3.21 -3.35 -5.23
CA SER A 475 -4.46 -3.45 -5.98
C SER A 475 -5.64 -3.74 -5.05
N PHE A 476 -6.86 -3.51 -5.50
CA PHE A 476 -8.03 -4.12 -4.89
C PHE A 476 -8.06 -5.61 -5.25
N VAL A 477 -7.83 -6.45 -4.25
CA VAL A 477 -7.63 -7.90 -4.40
C VAL A 477 -8.97 -8.62 -4.35
N ARG A 478 -9.22 -9.55 -5.28
CA ARG A 478 -10.35 -10.49 -5.18
C ARG A 478 -10.32 -11.29 -3.86
N ASP A 479 -11.49 -11.55 -3.31
CA ASP A 479 -11.71 -12.27 -2.05
C ASP A 479 -12.32 -13.69 -2.23
N ASP A 480 -12.39 -14.21 -3.45
CA ASP A 480 -12.99 -15.52 -3.78
C ASP A 480 -11.99 -16.68 -3.94
N ILE A 481 -10.67 -16.42 -3.83
CA ILE A 481 -9.61 -17.44 -3.85
C ILE A 481 -8.53 -17.14 -2.79
N PRO A 482 -7.73 -18.14 -2.37
CA PRO A 482 -6.62 -17.94 -1.43
C PRO A 482 -5.56 -16.94 -1.94
N ALA A 483 -5.01 -16.12 -1.04
CA ALA A 483 -4.05 -15.08 -1.40
C ALA A 483 -2.70 -15.63 -1.89
N ASN A 484 -2.29 -16.80 -1.40
CA ASN A 484 -1.10 -17.52 -1.87
C ASN A 484 -1.30 -18.01 -3.33
N ASP A 485 -2.48 -18.54 -3.67
CA ASP A 485 -2.80 -19.02 -5.02
C ASP A 485 -2.74 -17.86 -6.01
N LEU A 486 -3.38 -16.72 -5.67
CA LEU A 486 -3.34 -15.52 -6.48
C LEU A 486 -1.93 -14.96 -6.63
N CYS A 487 -1.16 -14.86 -5.55
CA CYS A 487 0.21 -14.37 -5.62
C CYS A 487 1.11 -15.30 -6.47
N ALA A 488 0.84 -16.61 -6.49
CA ALA A 488 1.50 -17.55 -7.39
C ALA A 488 1.09 -17.34 -8.86
N GLN A 489 -0.17 -17.00 -9.17
CA GLN A 489 -0.59 -16.62 -10.54
C GLN A 489 0.20 -15.39 -11.04
N VAL A 490 0.31 -14.34 -10.21
CA VAL A 490 1.09 -13.13 -10.53
C VAL A 490 2.59 -13.48 -10.64
N GLY A 491 3.11 -14.31 -9.73
CA GLY A 491 4.50 -14.77 -9.72
C GLY A 491 4.89 -15.53 -10.99
N LEU A 492 4.00 -16.37 -11.52
CA LEU A 492 4.17 -17.05 -12.80
C LEU A 492 4.14 -16.08 -13.99
N ALA A 493 3.23 -15.12 -13.99
CA ALA A 493 3.16 -14.10 -15.05
C ALA A 493 4.41 -13.21 -15.10
N LEU A 494 4.98 -12.90 -13.93
CA LEU A 494 6.25 -12.17 -13.82
C LEU A 494 7.47 -13.07 -14.13
N ARG A 495 7.43 -14.38 -13.83
CA ARG A 495 8.50 -15.33 -14.19
C ARG A 495 8.76 -15.36 -15.68
N ASP A 496 7.69 -15.35 -16.49
CA ASP A 496 7.79 -15.34 -17.95
C ASP A 496 8.50 -14.07 -18.45
N GLU A 497 8.22 -12.91 -17.82
CA GLU A 497 8.88 -11.64 -18.13
C GLU A 497 10.35 -11.60 -17.70
N VAL A 498 10.67 -12.14 -16.52
CA VAL A 498 12.06 -12.26 -16.03
C VAL A 498 12.90 -13.14 -16.94
N VAL A 499 12.35 -14.27 -17.41
CA VAL A 499 13.04 -15.18 -18.34
C VAL A 499 13.17 -14.56 -19.74
N ASP A 500 12.17 -13.81 -20.22
CA ASP A 500 12.27 -13.09 -21.48
C ASP A 500 13.32 -11.97 -21.43
N LEU A 501 13.41 -11.20 -20.33
CA LEU A 501 14.44 -10.17 -20.10
C LEU A 501 15.85 -10.79 -20.14
N GLU A 502 16.07 -11.90 -19.42
CA GLU A 502 17.35 -12.62 -19.45
C GLU A 502 17.67 -13.16 -20.86
N SER A 503 16.66 -13.65 -21.58
CA SER A 503 16.80 -14.20 -22.94
C SER A 503 17.10 -13.11 -23.97
N ALA A 504 16.60 -11.90 -23.75
CA ALA A 504 16.95 -10.69 -24.50
C ALA A 504 18.34 -10.12 -24.15
N GLY A 505 19.07 -10.76 -23.22
CA GLY A 505 20.44 -10.42 -22.85
C GLY A 505 20.58 -9.38 -21.74
N ILE A 506 19.49 -9.03 -21.06
CA ILE A 506 19.52 -8.09 -19.93
C ILE A 506 20.16 -8.78 -18.70
N PRO A 507 21.31 -8.28 -18.19
CA PRO A 507 22.14 -9.04 -17.25
C PRO A 507 21.82 -8.78 -15.76
N CYS A 508 21.07 -7.72 -15.47
CA CYS A 508 20.57 -7.36 -14.15
C CYS A 508 19.05 -7.16 -14.25
N ILE A 509 18.27 -7.83 -13.41
CA ILE A 509 16.81 -7.71 -13.40
C ILE A 509 16.38 -7.37 -11.98
N GLN A 510 15.75 -6.22 -11.80
CA GLN A 510 15.24 -5.75 -10.52
C GLN A 510 13.74 -6.05 -10.42
N VAL A 511 13.33 -6.66 -9.31
CA VAL A 511 11.94 -6.98 -8.97
C VAL A 511 11.66 -6.40 -7.58
N ASP A 512 10.84 -5.35 -7.51
CA ASP A 512 10.69 -4.57 -6.28
C ASP A 512 9.51 -5.01 -5.42
N GLU A 513 9.74 -5.16 -4.11
CA GLU A 513 8.75 -5.66 -3.15
C GLU A 513 8.58 -4.77 -1.89
N PRO A 514 8.21 -3.48 -2.04
CA PRO A 514 7.88 -2.63 -0.89
C PRO A 514 6.70 -3.15 -0.06
N ALA A 515 5.75 -3.88 -0.65
CA ALA A 515 4.55 -4.30 0.05
C ALA A 515 4.68 -5.61 0.87
N ILE A 516 5.87 -6.24 0.94
CA ILE A 516 6.05 -7.43 1.81
C ILE A 516 5.86 -7.06 3.28
N ARG A 517 6.47 -5.96 3.76
CA ARG A 517 6.23 -5.50 5.16
C ARG A 517 4.82 -4.93 5.35
N GLU A 518 4.31 -4.15 4.40
CA GLU A 518 2.94 -3.59 4.47
C GLU A 518 1.85 -4.68 4.49
N GLY A 519 2.15 -5.83 3.89
CA GLY A 519 1.23 -6.95 3.75
C GLY A 519 1.18 -7.90 4.95
N LEU A 520 2.03 -7.71 5.97
CA LEU A 520 2.07 -8.54 7.18
C LEU A 520 0.70 -8.58 7.88
N PRO A 521 0.29 -9.76 8.40
CA PRO A 521 -0.80 -9.84 9.38
C PRO A 521 -0.48 -9.01 10.63
N ILE A 522 -1.49 -8.49 11.31
CA ILE A 522 -1.26 -7.61 12.48
C ILE A 522 -0.81 -8.41 13.73
N ARG A 523 -1.07 -9.73 13.76
CA ARG A 523 -0.64 -10.65 14.82
C ARG A 523 0.64 -11.38 14.42
N ARG A 524 1.64 -11.39 15.30
CA ARG A 524 2.95 -12.05 15.05
C ARG A 524 2.80 -13.55 14.85
N ALA A 525 1.79 -14.18 15.44
CA ALA A 525 1.49 -15.60 15.27
C ALA A 525 1.18 -15.99 13.81
N ASP A 526 0.62 -15.07 13.02
CA ASP A 526 0.18 -15.33 11.65
C ASP A 526 1.27 -15.00 10.60
N TRP A 527 2.36 -14.35 11.02
CA TRP A 527 3.42 -13.86 10.12
C TRP A 527 4.12 -14.98 9.36
N ASP A 528 4.47 -16.08 10.02
CA ASP A 528 5.35 -17.09 9.41
C ASP A 528 4.67 -17.74 8.19
N ALA A 529 3.37 -18.01 8.28
CA ALA A 529 2.55 -18.50 7.17
C ALA A 529 2.39 -17.47 6.03
N TYR A 530 2.32 -16.17 6.35
CA TYR A 530 2.33 -15.11 5.34
C TYR A 530 3.69 -14.96 4.65
N LEU A 531 4.78 -15.02 5.42
CA LEU A 531 6.15 -14.87 4.92
C LEU A 531 6.55 -16.08 4.06
N GLU A 532 6.10 -17.30 4.39
CA GLU A 532 6.33 -18.48 3.58
C GLU A 532 5.84 -18.30 2.12
N TRP A 533 4.57 -17.95 1.91
CA TRP A 533 4.05 -17.81 0.56
C TRP A 533 4.47 -16.51 -0.13
N SER A 534 4.65 -15.40 0.59
CA SER A 534 5.05 -14.13 -0.04
C SER A 534 6.50 -14.16 -0.54
N VAL A 535 7.44 -14.65 0.29
CA VAL A 535 8.82 -14.93 -0.10
C VAL A 535 8.89 -16.08 -1.12
N GLY A 536 7.99 -17.05 -1.02
CA GLY A 536 7.76 -18.06 -2.06
C GLY A 536 7.47 -17.44 -3.43
N CYS A 537 6.45 -16.59 -3.54
CA CYS A 537 6.00 -16.03 -4.81
C CYS A 537 7.03 -15.09 -5.44
N PHE A 538 7.77 -14.31 -4.63
CA PHE A 538 8.93 -13.56 -5.13
C PHE A 538 10.00 -14.48 -5.76
N ARG A 539 10.37 -15.56 -5.07
CA ARG A 539 11.31 -16.55 -5.64
C ARG A 539 10.75 -17.22 -6.88
N LEU A 540 9.44 -17.47 -6.96
CA LEU A 540 8.81 -18.04 -8.14
C LEU A 540 8.96 -17.14 -9.37
N SER A 541 8.86 -15.81 -9.23
CA SER A 541 9.11 -14.89 -10.34
C SER A 541 10.59 -14.77 -10.70
N THR A 542 11.49 -14.80 -9.72
CA THR A 542 12.93 -14.51 -9.93
C THR A 542 13.82 -15.73 -10.19
N SER A 543 13.42 -16.93 -9.77
CA SER A 543 14.24 -18.16 -9.86
C SER A 543 14.29 -18.79 -11.26
N GLY A 544 13.82 -18.10 -12.29
CA GLY A 544 13.93 -18.55 -13.69
C GLY A 544 15.31 -18.33 -14.32
N VAL A 545 16.15 -17.49 -13.71
CA VAL A 545 17.39 -16.99 -14.32
C VAL A 545 18.62 -17.83 -14.01
N ARG A 546 19.60 -17.79 -14.92
CA ARG A 546 20.93 -18.38 -14.79
C ARG A 546 21.72 -17.72 -13.63
N ASP A 547 22.77 -18.41 -13.21
CA ASP A 547 23.65 -17.94 -12.13
C ASP A 547 24.38 -16.63 -12.47
N GLU A 548 24.68 -16.40 -13.75
CA GLU A 548 25.36 -15.20 -14.27
C GLU A 548 24.51 -13.92 -14.28
N THR A 549 23.20 -14.03 -14.07
CA THR A 549 22.24 -12.91 -14.08
C THR A 549 21.97 -12.47 -12.64
N GLN A 550 22.03 -11.16 -12.38
CA GLN A 550 21.72 -10.60 -11.05
C GLN A 550 20.24 -10.30 -10.88
N ILE A 551 19.63 -10.89 -9.85
CA ILE A 551 18.34 -10.47 -9.31
C ILE A 551 18.56 -9.37 -8.27
N HIS A 552 18.02 -8.18 -8.54
CA HIS A 552 17.95 -7.09 -7.57
C HIS A 552 16.55 -7.00 -6.96
N THR A 553 16.43 -6.46 -5.75
CA THR A 553 15.15 -5.97 -5.21
C THR A 553 15.34 -4.69 -4.39
N HIS A 554 14.38 -3.78 -4.47
CA HIS A 554 14.27 -2.62 -3.60
C HIS A 554 13.16 -2.78 -2.56
N MET A 555 13.40 -2.22 -1.36
CA MET A 555 12.43 -2.09 -0.27
C MET A 555 12.40 -0.67 0.29
N CYS A 556 11.21 -0.06 0.25
CA CYS A 556 10.95 1.30 0.73
C CYS A 556 10.81 1.37 2.27
N TYR A 557 11.66 0.66 3.01
CA TYR A 557 11.72 0.70 4.47
C TYR A 557 13.11 0.34 5.00
N SER A 558 13.47 0.98 6.12
CA SER A 558 14.81 0.96 6.70
C SER A 558 14.97 0.14 7.97
N ASP A 559 13.86 -0.39 8.48
CA ASP A 559 13.80 -1.33 9.58
C ASP A 559 13.11 -2.62 9.10
N PHE A 560 13.77 -3.74 9.36
CA PHE A 560 13.39 -5.08 8.93
C PHE A 560 13.90 -6.10 9.95
N ASN A 561 14.24 -5.68 11.18
CA ASN A 561 14.82 -6.54 12.21
C ASN A 561 13.93 -7.75 12.53
N GLU A 562 12.61 -7.52 12.58
CA GLU A 562 11.60 -8.52 12.92
C GLU A 562 11.30 -9.51 11.78
N ILE A 563 11.70 -9.17 10.54
CA ILE A 563 11.47 -9.96 9.31
C ILE A 563 12.77 -10.32 8.58
N PHE A 564 13.93 -10.11 9.20
CA PHE A 564 15.24 -10.21 8.55
C PHE A 564 15.43 -11.54 7.83
N ASP A 565 15.05 -12.63 8.48
CA ASP A 565 15.22 -13.99 7.94
C ASP A 565 14.35 -14.23 6.69
N ALA A 566 13.21 -13.54 6.59
CA ALA A 566 12.39 -13.54 5.38
C ALA A 566 13.02 -12.69 4.26
N ILE A 567 13.67 -11.57 4.59
CA ILE A 567 14.43 -10.76 3.62
C ILE A 567 15.58 -11.58 3.02
N ALA A 568 16.34 -12.30 3.86
CA ALA A 568 17.39 -13.21 3.40
C ALA A 568 16.83 -14.38 2.59
N ALA A 569 15.67 -14.93 2.98
CA ALA A 569 15.03 -16.04 2.29
C ALA A 569 14.46 -15.70 0.89
N LEU A 570 14.44 -14.44 0.48
CA LEU A 570 14.14 -14.02 -0.91
C LEU A 570 15.22 -14.46 -1.90
N ASP A 571 16.46 -14.68 -1.44
CA ASP A 571 17.62 -15.09 -2.25
C ASP A 571 17.91 -14.17 -3.47
N ALA A 572 17.59 -12.87 -3.34
CA ALA A 572 18.04 -11.85 -4.27
C ALA A 572 19.57 -11.70 -4.19
N ASP A 573 20.23 -11.46 -5.32
CA ASP A 573 21.69 -11.31 -5.38
C ASP A 573 22.14 -9.95 -4.80
N VAL A 574 21.31 -8.91 -4.99
CA VAL A 574 21.52 -7.55 -4.46
C VAL A 574 20.22 -7.01 -3.87
N ILE A 575 20.24 -6.48 -2.65
CA ILE A 575 19.10 -5.77 -2.04
C ILE A 575 19.42 -4.29 -1.88
N THR A 576 18.46 -3.40 -2.14
CA THR A 576 18.58 -1.96 -1.85
C THR A 576 17.49 -1.52 -0.87
N ILE A 577 17.88 -0.80 0.18
CA ILE A 577 16.97 -0.37 1.25
C ILE A 577 17.05 1.15 1.46
N GLU A 578 15.95 1.77 1.86
CA GLU A 578 16.01 3.11 2.44
C GLU A 578 16.88 3.10 3.71
N ASN A 579 17.73 4.11 3.91
CA ASN A 579 18.57 4.19 5.11
C ASN A 579 19.01 5.62 5.48
N SER A 580 18.93 6.62 4.59
CA SER A 580 19.57 7.93 4.80
C SER A 580 19.04 8.71 6.02
N LYS A 581 17.81 8.43 6.45
CA LYS A 581 17.13 8.99 7.62
C LYS A 581 17.26 8.15 8.90
N SER A 582 17.86 6.97 8.79
CA SER A 582 17.92 5.99 9.88
C SER A 582 19.16 6.13 10.77
N ASP A 583 18.99 5.66 12.00
CA ASP A 583 20.05 5.41 12.98
C ASP A 583 20.92 4.23 12.52
N GLU A 584 22.24 4.40 12.51
CA GLU A 584 23.25 3.38 12.13
C GLU A 584 23.04 2.04 12.84
N LYS A 585 22.45 2.03 14.05
CA LYS A 585 22.13 0.80 14.80
C LYS A 585 21.29 -0.19 14.01
N LEU A 586 20.47 0.27 13.05
CA LEU A 586 19.66 -0.60 12.20
C LEU A 586 20.51 -1.43 11.21
N LEU A 587 21.75 -1.03 10.92
CA LEU A 587 22.68 -1.82 10.10
C LEU A 587 23.36 -2.95 10.87
N LYS A 588 23.39 -2.90 12.22
CA LYS A 588 24.01 -3.93 13.06
C LYS A 588 23.39 -5.32 12.86
N ILE A 589 22.15 -5.39 12.38
CA ILE A 589 21.50 -6.67 12.08
C ILE A 589 22.24 -7.47 11.00
N PHE A 590 22.87 -6.81 10.00
CA PHE A 590 23.63 -7.49 8.94
C PHE A 590 24.89 -8.19 9.49
N GLU A 591 25.61 -7.55 10.41
CA GLU A 591 26.70 -8.14 11.19
C GLU A 591 26.18 -9.32 12.03
N THR A 592 25.12 -9.08 12.80
CA THR A 592 24.57 -10.03 13.80
C THR A 592 23.97 -11.28 13.15
N LYS A 593 23.37 -11.15 11.97
CA LYS A 593 22.75 -12.24 11.19
C LYS A 593 23.67 -12.79 10.08
N GLN A 594 24.88 -12.23 9.92
CA GLN A 594 25.86 -12.64 8.91
C GLN A 594 25.30 -12.69 7.48
N TYR A 595 24.79 -11.55 7.00
CA TYR A 595 24.24 -11.45 5.64
C TYR A 595 25.31 -11.72 4.57
N THR A 596 25.03 -12.68 3.68
CA THR A 596 25.99 -13.17 2.67
C THR A 596 25.86 -12.55 1.29
N ASN A 597 24.71 -11.93 1.00
CA ASN A 597 24.39 -11.40 -0.32
C ASN A 597 24.73 -9.90 -0.40
N GLU A 598 24.70 -9.30 -1.59
CA GLU A 598 25.10 -7.90 -1.73
C GLU A 598 23.97 -6.94 -1.31
N ILE A 599 24.35 -5.75 -0.83
CA ILE A 599 23.41 -4.78 -0.28
C ILE A 599 23.83 -3.33 -0.52
N GLY A 600 22.86 -2.49 -0.84
CA GLY A 600 23.00 -1.04 -0.98
C GLY A 600 22.04 -0.26 -0.08
N PRO A 601 22.45 0.07 1.17
CA PRO A 601 21.68 0.93 2.05
C PRO A 601 21.77 2.38 1.56
N GLY A 602 20.62 3.05 1.40
CA GLY A 602 20.53 4.37 0.78
C GLY A 602 21.44 5.44 1.40
N LEU A 603 22.18 6.13 0.54
CA LEU A 603 23.12 7.20 0.92
C LEU A 603 22.45 8.56 1.10
N TYR A 604 21.31 8.81 0.43
CA TYR A 604 20.62 10.09 0.54
C TYR A 604 19.10 10.02 0.39
N ASP A 605 18.46 10.97 1.08
CA ASP A 605 17.01 11.14 1.14
C ASP A 605 16.47 11.66 -0.19
N ILE A 606 15.92 10.77 -1.00
CA ILE A 606 15.29 11.18 -2.26
C ILE A 606 14.01 11.96 -2.06
N HIS A 607 13.43 12.06 -0.85
CA HIS A 607 12.21 12.85 -0.61
C HIS A 607 12.49 14.34 -0.36
N SER A 608 13.75 14.71 -0.14
CA SER A 608 14.19 16.10 0.02
C SER A 608 14.77 16.66 -1.28
N PRO A 609 14.58 17.95 -1.59
CA PRO A 609 15.35 18.64 -2.64
C PRO A 609 16.76 19.04 -2.19
N ARG A 610 17.15 18.75 -0.94
CA ARG A 610 18.50 19.05 -0.42
C ARG A 610 19.52 18.08 -1.01
N VAL A 611 20.44 18.60 -1.82
CA VAL A 611 21.66 17.89 -2.22
C VAL A 611 22.57 17.74 -0.99
N PRO A 612 22.89 16.52 -0.52
CA PRO A 612 23.87 16.31 0.55
C PRO A 612 25.29 16.58 0.05
N SER A 613 26.19 16.93 0.95
CA SER A 613 27.60 17.10 0.58
C SER A 613 28.30 15.75 0.37
N VAL A 614 29.40 15.77 -0.38
CA VAL A 614 30.29 14.62 -0.52
C VAL A 614 30.74 14.10 0.84
N GLU A 615 31.08 14.97 1.79
CA GLU A 615 31.57 14.57 3.12
C GLU A 615 30.47 13.96 4.00
N GLU A 616 29.23 14.44 3.91
CA GLU A 616 28.07 13.81 4.57
C GLU A 616 27.84 12.38 4.05
N MET A 617 27.95 12.17 2.74
CA MET A 617 27.84 10.85 2.13
C MET A 617 29.07 9.97 2.42
N LYS A 618 30.28 10.51 2.45
CA LYS A 618 31.52 9.78 2.79
C LYS A 618 31.46 9.24 4.22
N GLN A 619 31.05 10.07 5.17
CA GLN A 619 30.84 9.66 6.55
C GLN A 619 29.85 8.48 6.60
N ARG A 620 28.64 8.68 6.08
CA ARG A 620 27.57 7.66 6.07
C ARG A 620 27.95 6.35 5.36
N PHE A 621 28.76 6.38 4.30
CA PHE A 621 29.27 5.16 3.65
C PHE A 621 30.38 4.49 4.48
N GLY A 622 31.27 5.26 5.10
CA GLY A 622 32.24 4.75 6.07
C GLY A 622 31.58 4.10 7.29
N ASP A 623 30.40 4.61 7.68
CA ASP A 623 29.60 4.04 8.76
C ASP A 623 28.94 2.70 8.38
N MET A 624 28.50 2.54 7.12
CA MET A 624 28.02 1.25 6.58
C MET A 624 29.13 0.19 6.58
N LEU A 625 30.38 0.57 6.24
CA LEU A 625 31.54 -0.33 6.21
C LEU A 625 31.94 -0.90 7.57
N LYS A 626 31.42 -0.36 8.69
CA LYS A 626 31.58 -0.96 10.02
C LYS A 626 30.80 -2.28 10.19
N TYR A 627 29.71 -2.44 9.45
CA TYR A 627 28.73 -3.53 9.63
C TYR A 627 28.59 -4.44 8.39
N ILE A 628 28.94 -3.93 7.21
CA ILE A 628 28.77 -4.62 5.92
C ILE A 628 30.16 -4.81 5.28
N PRO A 629 30.57 -6.06 4.97
CA PRO A 629 31.84 -6.33 4.29
C PRO A 629 31.98 -5.54 2.99
N ALA A 630 33.16 -4.94 2.77
CA ALA A 630 33.41 -4.05 1.63
C ALA A 630 33.06 -4.65 0.25
N HIS A 631 33.19 -5.98 0.09
CA HIS A 631 32.88 -6.67 -1.15
C HIS A 631 31.38 -6.91 -1.38
N LEU A 632 30.51 -6.58 -0.43
CA LEU A 632 29.05 -6.71 -0.53
C LEU A 632 28.33 -5.35 -0.65
N LEU A 633 29.01 -4.23 -0.39
CA LEU A 633 28.39 -2.91 -0.27
C LEU A 633 28.24 -2.19 -1.62
N TRP A 634 27.02 -1.77 -1.95
CA TRP A 634 26.66 -0.94 -3.11
C TRP A 634 26.43 0.53 -2.71
N ALA A 635 26.48 1.44 -3.68
CA ALA A 635 26.22 2.87 -3.50
C ALA A 635 25.01 3.35 -4.33
N ASN A 636 23.93 3.77 -3.66
CA ASN A 636 22.67 4.18 -4.29
C ASN A 636 21.90 5.22 -3.45
N PRO A 637 20.95 5.95 -4.06
CA PRO A 637 19.90 6.68 -3.35
C PRO A 637 19.01 5.77 -2.47
N ASP A 638 18.23 6.36 -1.56
CA ASP A 638 17.20 5.67 -0.77
C ASP A 638 16.16 4.95 -1.65
N CYS A 639 15.59 5.61 -2.66
CA CYS A 639 14.49 5.11 -3.49
C CYS A 639 14.56 5.73 -4.91
N GLY A 640 13.53 5.53 -5.74
CA GLY A 640 13.41 6.07 -7.10
C GLY A 640 13.31 7.60 -7.17
N LEU A 641 13.90 8.21 -8.21
CA LEU A 641 14.09 9.65 -8.37
C LEU A 641 12.89 10.36 -9.04
N LYS A 642 11.83 9.59 -9.38
CA LYS A 642 10.52 9.98 -9.93
C LYS A 642 10.03 11.39 -9.61
N SER A 643 10.14 11.81 -8.34
CA SER A 643 9.56 13.05 -7.81
C SER A 643 10.53 14.21 -7.64
N ARG A 644 11.83 14.03 -7.91
CA ARG A 644 12.85 15.10 -7.96
C ARG A 644 12.83 15.81 -9.31
N GLN A 645 13.55 16.93 -9.43
CA GLN A 645 13.92 17.56 -10.70
C GLN A 645 15.38 17.24 -11.04
N TRP A 646 15.78 17.50 -12.28
CA TRP A 646 17.14 17.21 -12.78
C TRP A 646 18.27 17.91 -12.00
N PRO A 647 18.19 19.20 -11.64
CA PRO A 647 19.30 19.90 -10.98
C PRO A 647 19.73 19.29 -9.64
N GLU A 648 18.80 18.97 -8.74
CA GLU A 648 19.16 18.29 -7.49
C GLU A 648 19.52 16.81 -7.70
N THR A 649 18.96 16.17 -8.73
CA THR A 649 19.24 14.76 -9.06
C THR A 649 20.67 14.57 -9.53
N GLU A 650 21.12 15.35 -10.53
CA GLU A 650 22.48 15.26 -11.06
C GLU A 650 23.52 15.61 -9.99
N ALA A 651 23.31 16.71 -9.25
CA ALA A 651 24.22 17.13 -8.19
C ALA A 651 24.36 16.10 -7.05
N ALA A 652 23.28 15.44 -6.64
CA ALA A 652 23.35 14.38 -5.64
C ALA A 652 24.06 13.11 -6.17
N LEU A 653 23.83 12.74 -7.43
CA LEU A 653 24.47 11.57 -8.05
C LEU A 653 25.96 11.80 -8.33
N VAL A 654 26.39 13.00 -8.70
CA VAL A 654 27.83 13.37 -8.78
C VAL A 654 28.51 13.11 -7.44
N ASN A 655 27.94 13.62 -6.34
CA ASN A 655 28.51 13.47 -5.01
C ASN A 655 28.56 11.98 -4.58
N MET A 656 27.52 11.21 -4.89
CA MET A 656 27.45 9.78 -4.60
C MET A 656 28.51 8.96 -5.36
N VAL A 657 28.76 9.29 -6.64
CA VAL A 657 29.80 8.63 -7.43
C VAL A 657 31.21 9.05 -6.98
N GLU A 658 31.41 10.30 -6.53
CA GLU A 658 32.69 10.70 -5.92
C GLU A 658 32.98 9.89 -4.65
N VAL A 659 31.98 9.67 -3.78
CA VAL A 659 32.09 8.85 -2.57
C VAL A 659 32.53 7.43 -2.92
N ALA A 660 31.88 6.78 -3.87
CA ALA A 660 32.26 5.44 -4.31
C ALA A 660 33.68 5.39 -4.88
N LYS A 661 34.07 6.39 -5.69
CA LYS A 661 35.43 6.51 -6.25
C LYS A 661 36.50 6.74 -5.17
N TYR A 662 36.19 7.51 -4.13
CA TYR A 662 37.05 7.72 -2.96
C TYR A 662 37.30 6.40 -2.22
N PHE A 663 36.24 5.66 -1.85
CA PHE A 663 36.40 4.38 -1.16
C PHE A 663 37.06 3.32 -2.04
N ARG A 664 36.78 3.28 -3.35
CA ARG A 664 37.50 2.44 -4.33
C ARG A 664 39.00 2.68 -4.30
N ALA A 665 39.45 3.93 -4.17
CA ALA A 665 40.87 4.25 -4.12
C ALA A 665 41.54 3.78 -2.84
N GLN A 666 40.83 3.79 -1.70
CA GLN A 666 41.31 3.30 -0.41
C GLN A 666 41.39 1.77 -0.32
N HIS A 667 40.54 1.05 -1.07
CA HIS A 667 40.43 -0.42 -1.02
C HIS A 667 41.06 -1.11 -2.23
N LYS A 668 42.03 -0.46 -2.90
CA LYS A 668 42.93 -1.15 -3.83
C LYS A 668 43.94 -1.95 -3.02
N ALA A 669 44.00 -3.26 -3.30
CA ALA A 669 45.10 -4.14 -2.88
C ALA A 669 46.36 -3.89 -3.72
#